data_AF-A0A8H5DJI3-F1
#
_entry.id   AF-A0A8H5DJI3-F1
#
_cell.length_a   1.000
_cell.length_b   1.000
_cell.length_c   1.000
_cell.angle_alpha   90.00
_cell.angle_beta   90.00
_cell.angle_gamma   90.00
#
_symmetry.space_group_name_H-M   'P 1'
#
loop_
_entity.id
_entity.type
_entity.pdbx_description
1 polymer ?
#
loop_
_entity_poly.entity_id
_entity_poly.type
_entity_poly.pdbx_seq_one_letter_code
_entity_poly.pdbx_strand_id
1 'polypeptide(L)'
;MDPVTAVGLASAIVGFIPLAVKLVTTAKEIRDAKDNSLDKNRTRQDMANQMQQFAQRLKVPDQTRITPEQRGLCSLALKCQELSQRITALLDKIKPKNPHAFGSSYRAAFRAWRKEEDIKELETSLRDCQSQLALGLIDLSSQNATTYSAKILSLIETDTAKLEELQNHMNTLRSGIQVENIGTEACTQISCLLGLQEEALSLIYQNRILESIRFDQMHDREDKVRSHQRTFQWLLEDDETTTSEFDETTNSESNEAVNSESHSDYSVHVDFDKEHKQIMKDQSRNLFLSWLSSESGFFHISGKLGSGKSTLMKVVCTHPQTRIELQKWAQDRRLIISKFFFWRPGSELQKSLDGFYRSLLYDILDAYPELIRYILPDLWKTAEKSPWQIQSKFNMPTETVKAALEQIILNNSSSIQLVENLCFCFFVDGLDECEEIHGQDHVYLVQLLSDWVKGSHGRLKMCISSRDYNVFLNRFPKDQRLLLHELTWFDMRQYVRDRLAHLENAKLRDHFLTTIPPKADGIFLWVVLVVNEIRRKAEHDTSEERLLKLLDSLPPDLESLFQHILDGLDQDSRRMAYQTMAILRTACKGYNQTFSLLAFSFLEEYQKDADFSVRDDFLASDDTQTKESRMPSSYRKQLRGICGGLVQNHQPEHPMKDDPCWGTLGFTHRSIPEMLDRGNVRRDMESCLADFNPVEALSRLIFAEARCTNNSEGVSLCRQVSWMRLMEKLDTPPFCFLEYMNSWVGRHFDQDYSPFPFFFPEVALGRILDDLSSTGHYMPKREAYNTLYQAAILGHVEYIKWKIDNDPMSIGSPTKKGLAAHALLCAHLRMGIPIEELDYFFESGFFMDQEPLSDAQGYKEPIHAEVDYVKLSELSIWERYLVSSFVGWINPTIVFHADRFSLAVERFIKRGAPTGFSVTIDEPGQFPAKMTFRLETRQGIWNLRLDEELHIPSDQLLRWTVYLACLMIRALGSIFTDLGMNMLPDECSDLDG
;
A
#
# COMPACT_ATOMS: atom_id res chain seq x y z
N MET A 1 8.80 23.16 26.97
CA MET A 1 9.73 22.91 25.84
C MET A 1 9.33 21.64 25.09
N ASP A 2 9.41 21.59 23.76
CA ASP A 2 9.20 20.36 22.97
C ASP A 2 10.43 19.43 23.03
N PRO A 3 10.28 18.12 22.71
CA PRO A 3 11.34 17.13 22.90
C PRO A 3 12.58 17.40 22.05
N VAL A 4 12.39 17.85 20.80
CA VAL A 4 13.47 18.14 19.86
C VAL A 4 14.31 19.31 20.37
N THR A 5 13.67 20.38 20.87
CA THR A 5 14.35 21.53 21.46
C THR A 5 15.10 21.17 22.75
N ALA A 6 14.55 20.29 23.60
CA ALA A 6 15.22 19.87 24.83
C ALA A 6 16.50 19.03 24.55
N VAL A 7 16.41 18.11 23.58
CA VAL A 7 17.55 17.30 23.12
C VAL A 7 18.60 18.15 22.41
N GLY A 8 18.17 19.11 21.58
CA GLY A 8 19.06 20.08 20.94
C GLY A 8 19.83 20.94 21.95
N LEU A 9 19.16 21.40 23.01
CA LEU A 9 19.80 22.18 24.08
C LEU A 9 20.80 21.34 24.88
N ALA A 10 20.47 20.09 25.21
CA ALA A 10 21.38 19.16 25.87
C ALA A 10 22.62 18.86 25.01
N SER A 11 22.43 18.61 23.71
CA SER A 11 23.52 18.39 22.74
C SER A 11 24.48 19.58 22.68
N ALA A 12 23.95 20.80 22.64
CA ALA A 12 24.75 22.02 22.61
C ALA A 12 25.61 22.18 23.89
N ILE A 13 25.07 21.86 25.07
CA ILE A 13 25.81 21.92 26.33
C ILE A 13 26.89 20.84 26.40
N VAL A 14 26.58 19.61 25.98
CA VAL A 14 27.54 18.48 25.94
C VAL A 14 28.70 18.76 24.99
N GLY A 15 28.45 19.37 23.83
CA GLY A 15 29.52 19.77 22.89
C GLY A 15 30.38 20.94 23.41
N PHE A 16 29.78 21.86 24.18
CA PHE A 16 30.47 23.05 24.69
C PHE A 16 31.50 22.74 25.79
N ILE A 17 31.15 21.92 26.78
CA ILE A 17 31.96 21.74 27.99
C ILE A 17 33.37 21.18 27.70
N PRO A 18 33.56 20.10 26.91
CA PRO A 18 34.89 19.55 26.63
C PRO A 18 35.77 20.50 25.83
N LEU A 19 35.16 21.21 24.86
CA LEU A 19 35.87 22.21 24.05
C LEU A 19 36.36 23.36 24.94
N ALA A 20 35.52 23.82 25.88
CA ALA A 20 35.86 24.87 26.82
C ALA A 20 36.99 24.44 27.77
N VAL A 21 36.94 23.21 28.29
CA VAL A 21 38.01 22.64 29.12
C VAL A 21 39.32 22.55 28.33
N LYS A 22 39.28 22.00 27.11
CA LYS A 22 40.47 21.86 26.23
C LYS A 22 41.10 23.21 25.87
N LEU A 23 40.26 24.23 25.66
CA LEU A 23 40.74 25.57 25.33
C LEU A 23 41.41 26.24 26.54
N VAL A 24 40.86 26.06 27.75
CA VAL A 24 41.46 26.56 29.00
C VAL A 24 42.78 25.84 29.32
N THR A 25 42.86 24.52 29.13
CA THR A 25 44.10 23.76 29.32
C THR A 25 45.16 24.11 28.27
N THR A 26 44.79 24.25 26.99
CA THR A 26 45.72 24.68 25.94
C THR A 26 46.24 26.10 26.21
N ALA A 27 45.39 26.99 26.73
CA ALA A 27 45.82 28.32 27.16
C ALA A 27 46.87 28.23 28.30
N LYS A 28 46.67 27.33 29.26
CA LYS A 28 47.58 27.03 30.39
C LYS A 28 48.91 26.41 29.93
N GLU A 29 48.91 25.49 28.97
CA GLU A 29 50.16 24.90 28.47
C GLU A 29 51.04 25.92 27.74
N ILE A 30 50.42 26.87 27.05
CA ILE A 30 51.15 27.95 26.36
C ILE A 30 51.64 29.02 27.35
N ARG A 31 51.03 29.14 28.53
CA ARG A 31 51.58 29.90 29.66
C ARG A 31 52.93 29.34 30.11
N ASP A 32 53.02 28.01 30.13
CA ASP A 32 54.12 27.27 30.76
C ASP A 32 55.25 26.97 29.74
N ALA A 33 54.94 27.01 28.45
CA ALA A 33 55.93 26.87 27.36
C ALA A 33 56.68 28.19 27.08
N LYS A 34 58.02 28.12 26.92
CA LYS A 34 58.88 29.25 26.53
C LYS A 34 58.86 29.59 25.03
N ASP A 35 58.15 28.81 24.22
CA ASP A 35 58.29 28.83 22.76
C ASP A 35 57.03 29.37 22.06
N ASN A 36 57.22 30.37 21.18
CA ASN A 36 56.17 31.16 20.53
C ASN A 36 55.87 30.64 19.11
N SER A 37 55.49 29.36 18.95
CA SER A 37 55.18 28.84 17.62
C SER A 37 53.85 29.38 17.06
N LEU A 38 53.85 29.75 15.77
CA LEU A 38 52.68 30.27 15.04
C LEU A 38 51.53 29.25 14.94
N ASP A 39 51.84 27.94 14.92
CA ASP A 39 50.84 26.87 14.84
C ASP A 39 49.89 26.85 16.04
N LYS A 40 50.40 27.06 17.25
CA LYS A 40 49.56 27.08 18.47
C LYS A 40 48.58 28.25 18.51
N ASN A 41 48.87 29.34 17.79
CA ASN A 41 47.96 30.48 17.65
C ASN A 41 46.84 30.22 16.62
N ARG A 42 47.13 29.46 15.56
CA ARG A 42 46.13 29.05 14.57
C ARG A 42 45.10 28.12 15.21
N THR A 43 45.57 27.11 15.96
CA THR A 43 44.70 26.17 16.70
C THR A 43 43.78 26.87 17.71
N ARG A 44 44.25 27.94 18.38
CA ARG A 44 43.42 28.75 19.28
C ARG A 44 42.30 29.49 18.56
N GLN A 45 42.61 30.10 17.41
CA GLN A 45 41.63 30.85 16.63
C GLN A 45 40.53 29.92 16.12
N ASP A 46 40.91 28.72 15.68
CA ASP A 46 39.98 27.69 15.20
C ASP A 46 39.08 27.17 16.33
N MET A 47 39.65 26.87 17.51
CA MET A 47 38.86 26.44 18.68
C MET A 47 37.97 27.57 19.23
N ALA A 48 38.41 28.84 19.17
CA ALA A 48 37.60 29.99 19.58
C ALA A 48 36.40 30.23 18.65
N ASN A 49 36.60 30.05 17.34
CA ASN A 49 35.53 30.13 16.35
C ASN A 49 34.51 28.99 16.56
N GLN A 50 34.98 27.77 16.85
CA GLN A 50 34.10 26.66 17.23
C GLN A 50 33.33 26.97 18.52
N MET A 51 33.97 27.58 19.53
CA MET A 51 33.31 27.97 20.77
C MET A 51 32.19 28.98 20.54
N GLN A 52 32.41 29.98 19.67
CA GLN A 52 31.36 30.94 19.29
C GLN A 52 30.19 30.27 18.56
N GLN A 53 30.44 29.28 17.71
CA GLN A 53 29.38 28.53 17.03
C GLN A 53 28.51 27.74 18.02
N PHE A 54 29.11 27.07 19.02
CA PHE A 54 28.34 26.38 20.08
C PHE A 54 27.58 27.37 20.97
N ALA A 55 28.17 28.52 21.29
CA ALA A 55 27.52 29.55 22.10
C ALA A 55 26.25 30.14 21.45
N GLN A 56 26.21 30.19 20.12
CA GLN A 56 25.02 30.61 19.38
C GLN A 56 23.88 29.58 19.45
N ARG A 57 24.20 28.29 19.65
CA ARG A 57 23.25 27.18 19.80
C ARG A 57 22.70 27.04 21.23
N LEU A 58 23.31 27.68 22.23
CA LEU A 58 22.86 27.69 23.63
C LEU A 58 21.67 28.66 23.91
N LYS A 59 20.95 29.13 22.88
CA LYS A 59 19.83 30.07 23.06
C LYS A 59 18.66 29.40 23.78
N VAL A 60 18.28 29.96 24.92
CA VAL A 60 17.18 29.46 25.75
C VAL A 60 15.82 29.87 25.15
N PRO A 61 14.84 28.97 25.00
CA PRO A 61 13.49 29.30 24.54
C PRO A 61 12.74 30.24 25.49
N ASP A 62 11.70 30.92 24.99
CA ASP A 62 10.89 31.90 25.74
C ASP A 62 10.50 31.41 27.15
N GLN A 63 10.82 32.21 28.17
CA GLN A 63 10.71 31.86 29.60
C GLN A 63 9.28 31.60 30.08
N THR A 64 8.27 31.90 29.26
CA THR A 64 6.85 31.80 29.58
C THR A 64 6.29 30.37 29.51
N ARG A 65 7.04 29.39 28.98
CA ARG A 65 6.59 27.98 28.80
C ARG A 65 7.56 26.92 29.37
N ILE A 66 8.33 27.28 30.39
CA ILE A 66 9.32 26.38 31.01
C ILE A 66 8.68 25.71 32.24
N THR A 67 8.60 24.37 32.24
CA THR A 67 8.10 23.63 33.41
C THR A 67 9.12 23.66 34.55
N PRO A 68 8.72 23.46 35.82
CA PRO A 68 9.64 23.49 36.97
C PRO A 68 10.87 22.58 36.82
N GLU A 69 10.70 21.45 36.14
CA GLU A 69 11.68 20.38 35.91
C GLU A 69 12.65 20.74 34.77
N GLN A 70 12.23 21.59 33.82
CA GLN A 70 13.05 22.07 32.70
C GLN A 70 13.93 23.27 33.08
N ARG A 71 13.74 23.84 34.27
CA ARG A 71 14.46 25.02 34.77
C ARG A 71 15.95 24.73 35.00
N GLY A 72 16.29 23.50 35.38
CA GLY A 72 17.67 23.04 35.59
C GLY A 72 18.53 23.16 34.32
N LEU A 73 18.08 22.55 33.21
CA LEU A 73 18.79 22.55 31.93
C LEU A 73 18.91 23.96 31.33
N CYS A 74 17.85 24.77 31.40
CA CYS A 74 17.87 26.17 30.97
C CYS A 74 18.84 27.02 31.80
N SER A 75 18.87 26.84 33.12
CA SER A 75 19.80 27.56 33.99
C SER A 75 21.26 27.21 33.68
N LEU A 76 21.51 25.95 33.30
CA LEU A 76 22.83 25.48 32.92
C LEU A 76 23.26 26.02 31.55
N ALA A 77 22.34 26.08 30.58
CA ALA A 77 22.59 26.71 29.29
C ALA A 77 22.99 28.19 29.44
N LEU A 78 22.31 28.94 30.31
CA LEU A 78 22.64 30.34 30.63
C LEU A 78 24.04 30.47 31.26
N LYS A 79 24.39 29.59 32.20
CA LYS A 79 25.74 29.55 32.79
C LYS A 79 26.81 29.24 31.73
N CYS A 80 26.55 28.29 30.83
CA CYS A 80 27.46 27.96 29.73
C CYS A 80 27.63 29.13 28.76
N GLN A 81 26.55 29.88 28.50
CA GLN A 81 26.58 31.08 27.67
C GLN A 81 27.42 32.19 28.32
N GLU A 82 27.27 32.43 29.63
CA GLU A 82 28.09 33.39 30.39
C GLU A 82 29.58 32.98 30.37
N LEU A 83 29.87 31.70 30.62
CA LEU A 83 31.23 31.16 30.57
C LEU A 83 31.84 31.31 29.17
N SER A 84 31.08 31.05 28.11
CA SER A 84 31.55 31.25 26.73
C SER A 84 31.91 32.71 26.47
N GLN A 85 31.09 33.66 26.91
CA GLN A 85 31.36 35.09 26.75
C GLN A 85 32.61 35.52 27.52
N ARG A 86 32.78 35.05 28.76
CA ARG A 86 34.00 35.28 29.55
C ARG A 86 35.24 34.72 28.86
N ILE A 87 35.20 33.47 28.38
CA ILE A 87 36.34 32.84 27.70
C ILE A 87 36.67 33.58 26.39
N THR A 88 35.67 34.00 25.61
CA THR A 88 35.86 34.75 24.36
C THR A 88 36.44 36.14 24.62
N ALA A 89 35.92 36.87 25.60
CA ALA A 89 36.43 38.19 25.99
C ALA A 89 37.88 38.11 26.50
N LEU A 90 38.26 36.99 27.11
CA LEU A 90 39.64 36.73 27.53
C LEU A 90 40.55 36.40 26.34
N LEU A 91 40.08 35.64 25.36
CA LEU A 91 40.81 35.36 24.13
C LEU A 91 41.04 36.62 23.26
N ASP A 92 40.04 37.49 23.15
CA ASP A 92 40.16 38.73 22.37
C ASP A 92 41.16 39.73 22.99
N LYS A 93 41.33 39.71 24.31
CA LYS A 93 42.38 40.49 25.00
C LYS A 93 43.80 40.00 24.66
N ILE A 94 43.94 38.77 24.16
CA ILE A 94 45.22 38.14 23.79
C ILE A 94 45.54 38.32 22.30
N LYS A 95 44.58 38.82 21.50
CA LYS A 95 44.71 39.03 20.05
C LYS A 95 45.61 40.24 19.74
N PRO A 96 46.65 40.11 18.90
CA PRO A 96 47.51 41.25 18.55
C PRO A 96 46.77 42.22 17.62
N LYS A 97 46.80 43.52 17.95
CA LYS A 97 46.27 44.59 17.07
C LYS A 97 47.19 44.93 15.89
N ASN A 98 48.44 44.43 15.86
CA ASN A 98 49.38 44.70 14.77
C ASN A 98 50.40 43.55 14.61
N PRO A 99 50.57 42.94 13.42
CA PRO A 99 51.42 41.76 13.22
C PRO A 99 52.93 41.96 13.44
N HIS A 100 53.42 43.21 13.37
CA HIS A 100 54.86 43.52 13.36
C HIS A 100 55.42 44.22 14.62
N ALA A 101 54.61 44.47 15.64
CA ALA A 101 55.08 45.08 16.91
C ALA A 101 55.19 44.01 18.02
N PHE A 102 56.17 43.12 17.90
CA PHE A 102 56.41 42.04 18.86
C PHE A 102 57.32 42.51 20.01
N GLY A 103 56.77 43.27 20.97
CA GLY A 103 57.53 43.71 22.15
C GLY A 103 56.70 44.40 23.23
N SER A 104 56.98 44.06 24.50
CA SER A 104 56.48 44.60 25.78
C SER A 104 54.96 44.69 26.04
N SER A 105 54.14 45.09 25.07
CA SER A 105 52.67 45.20 25.16
C SER A 105 51.98 43.83 25.31
N TYR A 106 52.46 42.82 24.58
CA TYR A 106 51.97 41.43 24.68
C TYR A 106 52.22 40.85 26.07
N ARG A 107 53.40 41.10 26.67
CA ARG A 107 53.72 40.67 28.05
C ARG A 107 52.91 41.42 29.10
N ALA A 108 52.27 42.54 28.79
CA ALA A 108 51.43 43.30 29.71
C ALA A 108 49.96 42.83 29.63
N ALA A 109 49.43 42.60 28.43
CA ALA A 109 48.11 41.99 28.23
C ALA A 109 48.07 40.52 28.71
N PHE A 110 49.12 39.74 28.43
CA PHE A 110 49.30 38.38 28.94
C PHE A 110 49.60 38.35 30.45
N ARG A 111 50.09 39.46 31.02
CA ARG A 111 50.15 39.68 32.47
C ARG A 111 48.81 40.06 33.08
N ALA A 112 47.89 40.67 32.34
CA ALA A 112 46.53 40.92 32.86
C ALA A 112 45.75 39.61 33.05
N TRP A 113 46.11 38.57 32.28
CA TRP A 113 45.66 37.18 32.47
C TRP A 113 46.32 36.46 33.68
N ARG A 114 47.23 37.11 34.45
CA ARG A 114 48.05 36.49 35.53
C ARG A 114 47.33 36.10 36.82
N LYS A 115 46.04 36.33 36.99
CA LYS A 115 45.39 35.73 38.15
C LYS A 115 45.24 34.24 37.87
N GLU A 116 46.19 33.46 38.40
CA GLU A 116 46.06 32.00 38.45
C GLU A 116 44.73 31.59 39.13
N GLU A 117 44.19 32.47 39.97
CA GLU A 117 42.83 32.44 40.50
C GLU A 117 41.76 32.44 39.39
N ASP A 118 41.80 33.33 38.39
CA ASP A 118 40.75 33.44 37.35
C ASP A 118 40.68 32.18 36.47
N ILE A 119 41.83 31.57 36.14
CA ILE A 119 41.89 30.31 35.37
C ILE A 119 41.39 29.15 36.22
N LYS A 120 41.78 29.08 37.50
CA LYS A 120 41.29 28.07 38.43
C LYS A 120 39.79 28.22 38.69
N GLU A 121 39.28 29.44 38.76
CA GLU A 121 37.86 29.75 38.88
C GLU A 121 37.07 29.27 37.65
N LEU A 122 37.60 29.48 36.44
CA LEU A 122 37.02 28.94 35.20
C LEU A 122 37.06 27.41 35.15
N GLU A 123 38.19 26.79 35.49
CA GLU A 123 38.32 25.32 35.58
C GLU A 123 37.35 24.72 36.62
N THR A 124 37.10 25.43 37.72
CA THR A 124 36.15 25.00 38.78
C THR A 124 34.71 25.18 38.31
N SER A 125 34.38 26.31 37.71
CA SER A 125 33.04 26.60 37.17
C SER A 125 32.64 25.66 36.03
N LEU A 126 33.60 25.27 35.18
CA LEU A 126 33.38 24.27 34.12
C LEU A 126 33.14 22.87 34.69
N ARG A 127 33.87 22.47 35.74
CA ARG A 127 33.62 21.20 36.47
C ARG A 127 32.29 21.20 37.20
N ASP A 128 31.90 22.33 37.79
CA ASP A 128 30.58 22.49 38.42
C ASP A 128 29.46 22.40 37.38
N CYS A 129 29.64 23.00 36.20
CA CYS A 129 28.69 22.85 35.09
C CYS A 129 28.60 21.40 34.61
N GLN A 130 29.72 20.69 34.53
CA GLN A 130 29.75 19.26 34.18
C GLN A 130 28.98 18.41 35.21
N SER A 131 29.13 18.71 36.50
CA SER A 131 28.43 18.00 37.58
C SER A 131 26.93 18.35 37.64
N GLN A 132 26.58 19.61 37.40
CA GLN A 132 25.19 20.07 37.32
C GLN A 132 24.47 19.57 36.07
N LEU A 133 25.20 19.37 34.97
CA LEU A 133 24.70 18.67 33.79
C LEU A 133 24.27 17.27 34.20
N ALA A 134 25.17 16.44 34.73
CA ALA A 134 24.85 15.08 35.17
C ALA A 134 23.60 15.01 36.07
N LEU A 135 23.47 15.91 37.06
CA LEU A 135 22.31 15.97 37.95
C LEU A 135 21.00 16.41 37.27
N GLY A 136 21.03 17.49 36.47
CA GLY A 136 19.86 17.93 35.71
C GLY A 136 19.44 16.91 34.65
N LEU A 137 20.41 16.12 34.19
CA LEU A 137 20.21 15.02 33.30
C LEU A 137 19.54 13.80 33.98
N ILE A 138 19.88 13.48 35.23
CA ILE A 138 19.19 12.44 36.01
C ILE A 138 17.71 12.80 36.25
N ASP A 139 17.44 14.06 36.61
CA ASP A 139 16.09 14.55 36.95
C ASP A 139 15.12 14.47 35.74
N LEU A 140 15.59 14.86 34.56
CA LEU A 140 14.84 14.74 33.30
C LEU A 140 14.57 13.28 32.89
N SER A 141 15.42 12.32 33.27
CA SER A 141 15.33 10.91 32.88
C SER A 141 14.22 10.12 33.56
N SER A 142 14.01 10.38 34.85
CA SER A 142 13.25 9.46 35.70
C SER A 142 11.73 9.61 35.61
N GLN A 143 11.22 10.72 35.06
CA GLN A 143 9.80 11.07 35.17
C GLN A 143 9.03 11.17 33.85
N ASN A 144 9.67 11.12 32.67
CA ASN A 144 9.02 11.53 31.41
C ASN A 144 9.23 10.62 30.18
N ALA A 145 9.89 9.46 30.29
CA ALA A 145 10.19 8.58 29.15
C ALA A 145 8.94 8.22 28.31
N THR A 146 7.83 7.83 28.95
CA THR A 146 6.58 7.45 28.27
C THR A 146 5.89 8.62 27.55
N THR A 147 5.92 9.82 28.13
CA THR A 147 5.33 11.04 27.54
C THR A 147 6.11 11.50 26.30
N TYR A 148 7.43 11.30 26.27
CA TYR A 148 8.27 11.62 25.12
C TYR A 148 8.06 10.63 23.97
N SER A 149 7.97 9.33 24.24
CA SER A 149 7.69 8.30 23.24
C SER A 149 6.36 8.56 22.50
N ALA A 150 5.28 8.87 23.22
CA ALA A 150 3.98 9.17 22.61
C ALA A 150 4.01 10.44 21.72
N LYS A 151 4.79 11.46 22.10
CA LYS A 151 4.95 12.66 21.28
C LYS A 151 5.81 12.44 20.04
N ILE A 152 6.84 11.60 20.12
CA ILE A 152 7.65 11.22 18.95
C ILE A 152 6.79 10.44 17.95
N LEU A 153 5.93 9.53 18.43
CA LEU A 153 4.96 8.84 17.57
C LEU A 153 4.05 9.82 16.83
N SER A 154 3.52 10.85 17.50
CA SER A 154 2.71 11.88 16.83
C SER A 154 3.49 12.75 15.83
N LEU A 155 4.82 12.90 16.01
CA LEU A 155 5.69 13.63 15.09
C LEU A 155 5.98 12.83 13.81
N ILE A 156 5.98 11.49 13.88
CA ILE A 156 6.15 10.60 12.71
C ILE A 156 5.05 10.80 11.68
N GLU A 157 3.82 11.03 12.15
CA GLU A 157 2.66 11.19 11.27
C GLU A 157 2.53 12.60 10.67
N THR A 158 3.23 13.60 11.22
CA THR A 158 2.89 15.02 10.96
C THR A 158 4.04 15.92 10.51
N ASP A 159 5.31 15.65 10.84
CA ASP A 159 6.41 16.62 10.62
C ASP A 159 7.78 15.96 10.39
N THR A 160 8.09 15.64 9.13
CA THR A 160 9.33 14.96 8.72
C THR A 160 10.59 15.80 8.95
N ALA A 161 10.50 17.13 8.94
CA ALA A 161 11.63 18.02 9.16
C ALA A 161 12.11 17.98 10.63
N LYS A 162 11.18 17.89 11.59
CA LYS A 162 11.53 17.72 13.01
C LYS A 162 12.18 16.38 13.31
N LEU A 163 11.83 15.31 12.59
CA LEU A 163 12.50 14.01 12.70
C LEU A 163 13.95 14.06 12.22
N GLU A 164 14.24 14.83 11.16
CA GLU A 164 15.60 15.11 10.69
C GLU A 164 16.43 15.88 11.72
N GLU A 165 15.86 16.93 12.28
CA GLU A 165 16.50 17.69 13.34
C GLU A 165 16.82 16.81 14.56
N LEU A 166 15.88 15.94 14.95
CA LEU A 166 16.08 14.99 16.04
C LEU A 166 17.19 13.97 15.74
N GLN A 167 17.19 13.36 14.55
CA GLN A 167 18.21 12.39 14.12
C GLN A 167 19.61 13.04 14.09
N ASN A 168 19.71 14.28 13.59
CA ASN A 168 20.97 15.04 13.55
C ASN A 168 21.49 15.39 14.96
N HIS A 169 20.61 15.83 15.86
CA HIS A 169 20.97 16.07 17.25
C HIS A 169 21.45 14.78 17.95
N MET A 170 20.84 13.64 17.64
CA MET A 170 21.24 12.34 18.19
C MET A 170 22.60 11.86 17.67
N ASN A 171 22.89 12.01 16.38
CA ASN A 171 24.21 11.71 15.82
C ASN A 171 25.30 12.60 16.42
N THR A 172 24.98 13.87 16.69
CA THR A 172 25.89 14.83 17.34
C THR A 172 26.17 14.44 18.80
N LEU A 173 25.15 14.02 19.54
CA LEU A 173 25.31 13.48 20.90
C LEU A 173 26.18 12.21 20.90
N ARG A 174 25.95 11.28 19.97
CA ARG A 174 26.71 10.02 19.85
C ARG A 174 28.18 10.25 19.51
N SER A 175 28.49 11.22 18.65
CA SER A 175 29.86 11.58 18.26
C SER A 175 30.59 12.42 19.31
N GLY A 176 29.89 13.29 20.04
CA GLY A 176 30.47 14.12 21.11
C GLY A 176 30.98 13.34 22.34
N ILE A 177 30.57 12.08 22.47
CA ILE A 177 30.90 11.18 23.59
C ILE A 177 32.30 10.54 23.47
N GLN A 178 32.97 10.63 22.31
CA GLN A 178 34.32 10.07 22.15
C GLN A 178 35.45 10.91 22.77
N VAL A 179 35.14 12.03 23.43
CA VAL A 179 36.15 12.89 24.07
C VAL A 179 36.41 12.42 25.52
N GLU A 180 37.63 11.94 25.78
CA GLU A 180 38.14 11.18 26.95
C GLU A 180 37.84 11.68 28.39
N ASN A 181 37.05 12.73 28.64
CA ASN A 181 36.89 13.33 29.97
C ASN A 181 35.45 13.59 30.45
N ILE A 182 34.42 13.10 29.76
CA ILE A 182 33.06 13.04 30.30
C ILE A 182 32.87 11.64 30.88
N GLY A 183 33.01 11.51 32.20
CA GLY A 183 32.95 10.23 32.91
C GLY A 183 31.76 9.36 32.46
N THR A 184 32.02 8.05 32.41
CA THR A 184 31.09 6.97 32.05
C THR A 184 29.68 7.13 32.62
N GLU A 185 29.56 7.76 33.78
CA GLU A 185 28.32 8.02 34.51
C GLU A 185 27.39 9.05 33.82
N ALA A 186 27.95 10.15 33.28
CA ALA A 186 27.16 11.10 32.48
C ALA A 186 26.79 10.49 31.11
N CYS A 187 27.58 9.56 30.56
CA CYS A 187 27.22 8.81 29.35
C CYS A 187 26.04 7.86 29.59
N THR A 188 26.05 7.12 30.70
CA THR A 188 24.90 6.29 31.10
C THR A 188 23.67 7.14 31.40
N GLN A 189 23.83 8.33 31.99
CA GLN A 189 22.73 9.21 32.36
C GLN A 189 22.16 9.99 31.16
N ILE A 190 22.95 10.44 30.20
CA ILE A 190 22.46 10.99 28.92
C ILE A 190 21.69 9.92 28.15
N SER A 191 22.20 8.69 28.12
CA SER A 191 21.53 7.56 27.47
C SER A 191 20.20 7.20 28.16
N CYS A 192 20.12 7.35 29.49
CA CYS A 192 18.89 7.14 30.27
C CYS A 192 17.90 8.31 30.13
N LEU A 193 18.40 9.54 30.14
CA LEU A 193 17.61 10.77 30.09
C LEU A 193 16.88 10.98 28.80
N LEU A 194 17.54 10.65 27.71
CA LEU A 194 16.91 10.79 26.42
C LEU A 194 15.59 10.02 26.37
N GLY A 195 15.38 8.94 27.14
CA GLY A 195 14.14 8.15 27.11
C GLY A 195 13.77 7.63 25.70
N LEU A 196 14.58 7.98 24.71
CA LEU A 196 14.76 7.49 23.36
C LEU A 196 15.58 6.21 23.46
N GLN A 197 15.19 5.34 24.38
CA GLN A 197 15.78 4.03 24.54
C GLN A 197 15.68 3.30 23.20
N GLU A 198 16.51 2.29 23.03
CA GLU A 198 16.41 1.29 21.96
C GLU A 198 14.95 0.94 21.62
N GLU A 199 14.02 0.99 22.58
CA GLU A 199 12.57 0.86 22.44
C GLU A 199 11.85 1.89 21.53
N ALA A 200 12.13 3.20 21.60
CA ALA A 200 11.46 4.20 20.75
C ALA A 200 11.93 4.12 19.29
N LEU A 201 13.22 3.86 19.08
CA LEU A 201 13.78 3.57 17.76
C LEU A 201 13.33 2.20 17.25
N SER A 202 13.25 1.22 18.15
CA SER A 202 12.66 -0.09 17.89
C SER A 202 11.23 0.07 17.38
N LEU A 203 10.40 0.94 17.97
CA LEU A 203 9.06 1.22 17.46
C LEU A 203 9.07 1.84 16.05
N ILE A 204 10.00 2.75 15.76
CA ILE A 204 10.17 3.32 14.40
C ILE A 204 10.54 2.21 13.40
N TYR A 205 11.52 1.36 13.73
CA TYR A 205 11.96 0.28 12.85
C TYR A 205 10.89 -0.79 12.70
N GLN A 206 10.21 -1.15 13.79
CA GLN A 206 9.08 -2.06 13.81
C GLN A 206 7.98 -1.57 12.87
N ASN A 207 7.53 -0.32 13.03
CA ASN A 207 6.49 0.25 12.16
C ASN A 207 6.91 0.28 10.69
N ARG A 208 8.15 0.66 10.38
CA ARG A 208 8.64 0.66 8.98
C ARG A 208 8.67 -0.73 8.37
N ILE A 209 9.12 -1.74 9.14
CA ILE A 209 9.16 -3.13 8.68
C ILE A 209 7.73 -3.68 8.56
N LEU A 210 6.84 -3.42 9.52
CA LEU A 210 5.43 -3.80 9.48
C LEU A 210 4.72 -3.21 8.27
N GLU A 211 4.90 -1.92 7.98
CA GLU A 211 4.35 -1.26 6.80
C GLU A 211 4.91 -1.82 5.48
N SER A 212 6.10 -2.42 5.50
CA SER A 212 6.69 -3.11 4.34
C SER A 212 6.12 -4.51 4.12
N ILE A 213 5.56 -5.13 5.16
CA ILE A 213 4.83 -6.41 5.08
C ILE A 213 3.36 -6.14 4.73
N ARG A 214 2.80 -5.03 5.21
CA ARG A 214 1.41 -4.64 5.02
C ARG A 214 1.08 -4.29 3.57
N PHE A 215 -0.07 -4.81 3.12
CA PHE A 215 -0.74 -4.37 1.90
C PHE A 215 -2.17 -3.93 2.24
N ASP A 216 -2.68 -2.93 1.51
CA ASP A 216 -3.86 -2.16 1.94
C ASP A 216 -5.12 -3.02 2.02
N GLN A 217 -5.24 -4.02 1.16
CA GLN A 217 -6.45 -4.86 1.02
C GLN A 217 -6.43 -6.13 1.88
N MET A 218 -5.54 -6.21 2.89
CA MET A 218 -5.28 -7.44 3.66
C MET A 218 -6.50 -7.99 4.39
N HIS A 219 -7.41 -7.12 4.87
CA HIS A 219 -8.60 -7.52 5.62
C HIS A 219 -9.93 -7.18 4.91
N ASP A 220 -9.89 -6.45 3.78
CA ASP A 220 -11.07 -6.00 3.02
C ASP A 220 -12.08 -7.12 2.73
N ARG A 221 -11.59 -8.33 2.47
CA ARG A 221 -12.45 -9.44 2.09
C ARG A 221 -13.37 -9.84 3.23
N GLU A 222 -12.87 -9.89 4.45
CA GLU A 222 -13.65 -10.20 5.65
C GLU A 222 -14.71 -9.13 5.90
N ASP A 223 -14.35 -7.85 5.79
CA ASP A 223 -15.27 -6.72 5.98
C ASP A 223 -16.46 -6.80 5.02
N LYS A 224 -16.20 -7.18 3.76
CA LYS A 224 -17.23 -7.37 2.72
C LYS A 224 -18.15 -8.58 2.97
N VAL A 225 -17.80 -9.53 3.85
CA VAL A 225 -18.68 -10.66 4.18
C VAL A 225 -19.79 -10.18 5.11
N ARG A 226 -21.03 -10.18 4.61
CA ARG A 226 -22.23 -9.88 5.40
C ARG A 226 -22.78 -11.16 6.03
N SER A 227 -23.16 -11.08 7.31
CA SER A 227 -23.92 -12.11 8.02
C SER A 227 -25.31 -11.59 8.37
N HIS A 228 -26.34 -12.41 8.24
CA HIS A 228 -27.64 -12.12 8.84
C HIS A 228 -27.50 -12.28 10.36
N GLN A 229 -28.17 -11.41 11.13
CA GLN A 229 -28.14 -11.49 12.59
C GLN A 229 -28.63 -12.88 13.02
N ARG A 230 -27.86 -13.58 13.85
CA ARG A 230 -28.11 -14.94 14.37
C ARG A 230 -27.72 -16.14 13.51
N THR A 231 -27.27 -15.97 12.27
CA THR A 231 -26.83 -17.10 11.45
C THR A 231 -25.55 -17.74 12.01
N PHE A 232 -25.56 -19.06 12.19
CA PHE A 232 -24.46 -19.88 12.74
C PHE A 232 -24.05 -19.62 14.20
N GLN A 233 -24.74 -18.75 14.94
CA GLN A 233 -24.41 -18.49 16.36
C GLN A 233 -24.46 -19.76 17.22
N TRP A 234 -25.36 -20.66 16.87
CA TRP A 234 -25.56 -21.95 17.54
C TRP A 234 -24.33 -22.85 17.59
N LEU A 235 -23.31 -22.62 16.76
CA LEU A 235 -22.06 -23.38 16.82
C LEU A 235 -21.23 -23.01 18.06
N LEU A 236 -21.48 -21.82 18.65
CA LEU A 236 -20.72 -21.27 19.78
C LEU A 236 -21.58 -20.87 20.99
N GLU A 237 -22.84 -20.47 20.81
CA GLU A 237 -23.79 -20.08 21.87
C GLU A 237 -24.77 -21.21 22.22
N ASP A 238 -25.11 -21.39 23.50
CA ASP A 238 -26.10 -22.40 23.93
C ASP A 238 -27.54 -21.91 23.64
N ASP A 239 -28.37 -22.77 23.05
CA ASP A 239 -29.77 -22.48 22.64
C ASP A 239 -30.69 -22.13 23.84
N GLU A 240 -30.25 -22.30 25.11
CA GLU A 240 -31.04 -22.00 26.32
C GLU A 240 -31.24 -20.49 26.59
N THR A 241 -30.45 -19.61 25.96
CA THR A 241 -30.62 -18.16 26.15
C THR A 241 -31.62 -17.51 25.18
N THR A 242 -32.11 -18.24 24.18
CA THR A 242 -33.04 -17.73 23.16
C THR A 242 -34.46 -18.26 23.28
N THR A 243 -34.70 -19.30 24.10
CA THR A 243 -36.02 -19.91 24.31
C THR A 243 -36.87 -19.23 25.39
N SER A 244 -36.31 -18.30 26.17
CA SER A 244 -37.05 -17.64 27.26
C SER A 244 -37.97 -16.47 26.85
N GLU A 245 -38.05 -16.10 25.56
CA GLU A 245 -38.88 -14.96 25.13
C GLU A 245 -39.91 -15.25 24.01
N PHE A 246 -39.97 -16.45 23.42
CA PHE A 246 -40.78 -16.64 22.20
C PHE A 246 -41.72 -17.86 22.11
N ASP A 247 -41.76 -18.76 23.09
CA ASP A 247 -42.63 -19.96 23.03
C ASP A 247 -43.91 -19.88 23.89
N GLU A 248 -44.32 -18.70 24.36
CA GLU A 248 -45.52 -18.56 25.21
C GLU A 248 -46.84 -18.27 24.47
N THR A 249 -46.92 -18.38 23.14
CA THR A 249 -48.19 -18.18 22.43
C THR A 249 -48.50 -19.25 21.39
N THR A 250 -48.71 -20.49 21.83
CA THR A 250 -49.67 -21.42 21.21
C THR A 250 -49.91 -22.65 22.10
N ASN A 251 -50.44 -22.43 23.30
CA ASN A 251 -51.15 -23.48 24.03
C ASN A 251 -52.40 -22.88 24.68
N SER A 252 -53.49 -22.84 23.91
CA SER A 252 -54.84 -22.60 24.42
C SER A 252 -55.83 -23.35 23.53
N GLU A 253 -56.10 -24.58 23.95
CA GLU A 253 -57.35 -25.32 23.87
C GLU A 253 -58.40 -24.91 22.82
N SER A 254 -58.70 -25.84 21.91
CA SER A 254 -60.08 -26.33 21.78
C SER A 254 -60.11 -27.72 21.16
N ASN A 255 -60.47 -28.69 21.99
CA ASN A 255 -60.95 -30.00 21.59
C ASN A 255 -62.35 -29.83 20.99
N GLU A 256 -62.50 -29.94 19.67
CA GLU A 256 -63.74 -30.44 19.07
C GLU A 256 -63.42 -31.41 17.94
N ALA A 257 -63.88 -32.65 18.13
CA ALA A 257 -63.79 -33.73 17.18
C ALA A 257 -64.71 -33.48 15.99
N VAL A 258 -64.16 -33.43 14.78
CA VAL A 258 -64.89 -33.75 13.55
C VAL A 258 -64.03 -34.67 12.70
N ASN A 259 -64.49 -35.91 12.55
CA ASN A 259 -63.97 -36.91 11.64
C ASN A 259 -63.92 -36.38 10.20
N SER A 260 -62.75 -36.39 9.58
CA SER A 260 -62.62 -36.71 8.17
C SER A 260 -61.27 -37.37 7.91
N GLU A 261 -61.35 -38.61 7.43
CA GLU A 261 -60.25 -39.47 7.04
C GLU A 261 -59.51 -38.89 5.82
N SER A 262 -58.25 -39.34 5.65
CA SER A 262 -57.35 -39.22 4.48
C SER A 262 -56.42 -38.00 4.38
N HIS A 263 -55.25 -38.12 5.03
CA HIS A 263 -53.90 -38.04 4.42
C HIS A 263 -52.83 -37.93 5.52
N SER A 264 -52.48 -39.08 6.13
CA SER A 264 -51.60 -39.20 7.29
C SER A 264 -50.20 -39.73 6.96
N ASP A 265 -49.59 -39.30 5.85
CA ASP A 265 -48.26 -39.83 5.45
C ASP A 265 -47.16 -38.75 5.33
N TYR A 266 -47.49 -37.46 5.53
CA TYR A 266 -46.53 -36.36 5.34
C TYR A 266 -46.08 -35.67 6.64
N SER A 267 -46.79 -35.84 7.78
CA SER A 267 -46.41 -35.18 9.05
C SER A 267 -45.34 -35.94 9.84
N VAL A 268 -45.32 -37.27 9.77
CA VAL A 268 -44.37 -38.12 10.52
C VAL A 268 -42.94 -37.99 9.98
N HIS A 269 -42.76 -37.80 8.68
CA HIS A 269 -41.44 -37.62 8.06
C HIS A 269 -40.79 -36.27 8.38
N VAL A 270 -41.58 -35.21 8.62
CA VAL A 270 -41.07 -33.86 8.89
C VAL A 270 -40.51 -33.71 10.31
N ASP A 271 -41.06 -34.43 11.29
CA ASP A 271 -40.57 -34.35 12.67
C ASP A 271 -39.30 -35.20 12.90
N PHE A 272 -39.17 -36.35 12.24
CA PHE A 272 -37.96 -37.18 12.29
C PHE A 272 -36.74 -36.47 11.68
N ASP A 273 -36.93 -35.75 10.57
CA ASP A 273 -35.87 -34.98 9.90
C ASP A 273 -35.41 -33.76 10.73
N LYS A 274 -36.31 -33.12 11.48
CA LYS A 274 -35.95 -32.03 12.41
C LYS A 274 -35.13 -32.52 13.60
N GLU A 275 -35.55 -33.61 14.24
CA GLU A 275 -34.85 -34.18 15.39
C GLU A 275 -33.45 -34.65 14.98
N HIS A 276 -33.34 -35.33 13.82
CA HIS A 276 -32.06 -35.72 13.25
C HIS A 276 -31.13 -34.52 12.99
N LYS A 277 -31.66 -33.45 12.37
CA LYS A 277 -30.89 -32.22 12.12
C LYS A 277 -30.44 -31.54 13.41
N GLN A 278 -31.26 -31.54 14.46
CA GLN A 278 -30.88 -30.98 15.76
C GLN A 278 -29.75 -31.80 16.40
N ILE A 279 -29.81 -33.13 16.32
CA ILE A 279 -28.71 -33.99 16.78
C ILE A 279 -27.42 -33.69 16.00
N MET A 280 -27.49 -33.53 14.68
CA MET A 280 -26.33 -33.15 13.87
C MET A 280 -25.76 -31.78 14.25
N LYS A 281 -26.63 -30.81 14.57
CA LYS A 281 -26.28 -29.47 15.04
C LYS A 281 -25.50 -29.54 16.36
N ASP A 282 -26.01 -30.29 17.33
CA ASP A 282 -25.37 -30.46 18.65
C ASP A 282 -24.06 -31.23 18.56
N GLN A 283 -24.00 -32.28 17.72
CA GLN A 283 -22.77 -33.02 17.44
C GLN A 283 -21.71 -32.12 16.79
N SER A 284 -22.11 -31.28 15.83
CA SER A 284 -21.20 -30.35 15.14
C SER A 284 -20.65 -29.27 16.07
N ARG A 285 -21.51 -28.73 16.95
CA ARG A 285 -21.12 -27.82 18.04
C ARG A 285 -20.07 -28.46 18.93
N ASN A 286 -20.37 -29.66 19.46
CA ASN A 286 -19.45 -30.38 20.32
C ASN A 286 -18.13 -30.72 19.62
N LEU A 287 -18.19 -31.09 18.34
CA LEU A 287 -17.00 -31.37 17.54
C LEU A 287 -16.11 -30.12 17.38
N PHE A 288 -16.70 -28.96 17.10
CA PHE A 288 -15.95 -27.72 16.95
C PHE A 288 -15.38 -27.22 18.28
N LEU A 289 -16.19 -27.16 19.34
CA LEU A 289 -15.75 -26.71 20.67
C LEU A 289 -14.67 -27.64 21.26
N SER A 290 -14.83 -28.96 21.10
CA SER A 290 -13.79 -29.92 21.53
C SER A 290 -12.51 -29.74 20.73
N TRP A 291 -12.60 -29.48 19.42
CA TRP A 291 -11.42 -29.17 18.61
C TRP A 291 -10.70 -27.91 19.12
N LEU A 292 -11.40 -26.81 19.40
CA LEU A 292 -10.80 -25.56 19.88
C LEU A 292 -9.96 -25.77 21.15
N SER A 293 -10.44 -26.61 22.07
CA SER A 293 -9.80 -26.88 23.37
C SER A 293 -8.82 -28.08 23.36
N SER A 294 -8.79 -28.89 22.28
CA SER A 294 -7.89 -30.04 22.14
C SER A 294 -6.50 -29.67 21.60
N GLU A 295 -5.56 -30.62 21.51
CA GLU A 295 -4.28 -30.41 20.82
C GLU A 295 -4.35 -30.61 19.29
N SER A 296 -5.53 -30.89 18.74
CA SER A 296 -5.62 -31.20 17.31
C SER A 296 -5.33 -30.01 16.41
N GLY A 297 -4.56 -30.22 15.35
CA GLY A 297 -4.01 -29.15 14.53
C GLY A 297 -4.91 -28.61 13.40
N PHE A 298 -5.81 -29.41 12.82
CA PHE A 298 -6.68 -28.96 11.71
C PHE A 298 -8.16 -29.07 12.03
N PHE A 299 -8.93 -28.12 11.54
CA PHE A 299 -10.38 -28.25 11.41
C PHE A 299 -10.81 -27.82 10.01
N HIS A 300 -11.59 -28.65 9.34
CA HIS A 300 -11.97 -28.40 7.95
C HIS A 300 -13.47 -28.09 7.82
N ILE A 301 -13.80 -26.92 7.28
CA ILE A 301 -15.16 -26.53 6.93
C ILE A 301 -15.32 -26.68 5.41
N SER A 302 -15.99 -27.75 4.99
CA SER A 302 -16.29 -28.00 3.57
C SER A 302 -17.74 -27.65 3.26
N GLY A 303 -18.01 -27.26 2.02
CA GLY A 303 -19.38 -27.07 1.57
C GLY A 303 -19.51 -26.60 0.13
N LYS A 304 -20.73 -26.72 -0.39
CA LYS A 304 -21.11 -26.29 -1.73
C LYS A 304 -20.92 -24.78 -1.95
N LEU A 305 -20.93 -24.35 -3.21
CA LEU A 305 -20.93 -22.95 -3.57
C LEU A 305 -22.15 -22.24 -2.95
N GLY A 306 -21.95 -21.08 -2.32
CA GLY A 306 -23.07 -20.34 -1.72
C GLY A 306 -23.68 -20.93 -0.44
N SER A 307 -23.06 -21.94 0.18
CA SER A 307 -23.54 -22.53 1.45
C SER A 307 -23.27 -21.70 2.71
N GLY A 308 -22.62 -20.53 2.59
CA GLY A 308 -22.32 -19.65 3.74
C GLY A 308 -20.97 -19.89 4.44
N LYS A 309 -20.00 -20.57 3.81
CA LYS A 309 -18.67 -20.85 4.42
C LYS A 309 -17.95 -19.62 4.97
N SER A 310 -17.80 -18.57 4.16
CA SER A 310 -17.14 -17.33 4.61
C SER A 310 -17.93 -16.63 5.71
N THR A 311 -19.26 -16.74 5.67
CA THR A 311 -20.14 -16.19 6.71
C THR A 311 -19.90 -16.92 8.03
N LEU A 312 -19.84 -18.26 8.01
CA LEU A 312 -19.46 -19.05 9.18
C LEU A 312 -18.04 -18.71 9.64
N MET A 313 -17.07 -18.62 8.73
CA MET A 313 -15.67 -18.32 9.06
C MET A 313 -15.55 -16.98 9.78
N LYS A 314 -16.22 -15.93 9.29
CA LYS A 314 -16.29 -14.61 9.94
C LYS A 314 -16.90 -14.69 11.34
N VAL A 315 -18.01 -15.42 11.50
CA VAL A 315 -18.62 -15.62 12.81
C VAL A 315 -17.64 -16.30 13.77
N VAL A 316 -17.08 -17.45 13.39
CA VAL A 316 -16.22 -18.21 14.32
C VAL A 316 -14.91 -17.48 14.67
N CYS A 317 -14.30 -16.75 13.75
CA CYS A 317 -13.02 -16.08 14.03
C CYS A 317 -13.19 -14.80 14.87
N THR A 318 -14.37 -14.19 14.88
CA THR A 318 -14.65 -12.95 15.65
C THR A 318 -15.41 -13.20 16.96
N HIS A 319 -16.01 -14.38 17.12
CA HIS A 319 -16.86 -14.66 18.28
C HIS A 319 -16.05 -14.82 19.59
N PRO A 320 -16.47 -14.18 20.71
CA PRO A 320 -15.74 -14.22 21.98
C PRO A 320 -15.48 -15.64 22.51
N GLN A 321 -16.46 -16.53 22.40
CA GLN A 321 -16.33 -17.92 22.86
C GLN A 321 -15.16 -18.67 22.21
N THR A 322 -14.86 -18.39 20.93
CA THR A 322 -13.74 -19.01 20.22
C THR A 322 -12.42 -18.69 20.93
N ARG A 323 -12.22 -17.43 21.33
CA ARG A 323 -11.04 -17.01 22.06
C ARG A 323 -10.96 -17.67 23.44
N ILE A 324 -12.09 -17.81 24.14
CA ILE A 324 -12.17 -18.47 25.44
C ILE A 324 -11.74 -19.93 25.35
N GLU A 325 -12.28 -20.69 24.40
CA GLU A 325 -11.91 -22.11 24.21
C GLU A 325 -10.46 -22.28 23.75
N LEU A 326 -9.99 -21.47 22.80
CA LEU A 326 -8.58 -21.50 22.37
C LEU A 326 -7.62 -21.14 23.50
N GLN A 327 -8.02 -20.26 24.43
CA GLN A 327 -7.20 -19.94 25.59
C GLN A 327 -7.08 -21.13 26.55
N LYS A 328 -8.09 -22.01 26.64
CA LYS A 328 -7.97 -23.26 27.42
C LYS A 328 -6.89 -24.18 26.83
N TRP A 329 -6.81 -24.28 25.50
CA TRP A 329 -5.73 -25.01 24.83
C TRP A 329 -4.36 -24.33 24.98
N ALA A 330 -4.31 -23.00 24.87
CA ALA A 330 -3.08 -22.24 25.04
C ALA A 330 -2.55 -22.31 26.48
N GLN A 331 -3.44 -22.47 27.47
CA GLN A 331 -3.12 -22.44 28.90
C GLN A 331 -2.46 -21.11 29.27
N ASP A 332 -1.28 -21.15 29.90
CA ASP A 332 -0.50 -19.96 30.27
C ASP A 332 0.27 -19.37 29.07
N ARG A 333 0.28 -20.04 27.91
CA ARG A 333 0.91 -19.53 26.69
C ARG A 333 0.07 -18.41 26.09
N ARG A 334 0.75 -17.52 25.36
CA ARG A 334 0.08 -16.41 24.70
C ARG A 334 -0.50 -16.85 23.35
N LEU A 335 -1.79 -16.59 23.16
CA LEU A 335 -2.55 -16.96 21.97
C LEU A 335 -2.56 -15.82 20.93
N ILE A 336 -2.17 -16.14 19.70
CA ILE A 336 -2.31 -15.29 18.52
C ILE A 336 -3.36 -15.91 17.60
N ILE A 337 -4.35 -15.10 17.23
CA ILE A 337 -5.36 -15.47 16.26
C ILE A 337 -5.11 -14.62 15.02
N SER A 338 -4.84 -15.27 13.89
CA SER A 338 -4.67 -14.60 12.60
C SER A 338 -5.70 -15.14 11.62
N LYS A 339 -6.12 -14.29 10.69
CA LYS A 339 -7.22 -14.58 9.76
C LYS A 339 -6.85 -14.13 8.36
N PHE A 340 -7.08 -15.02 7.39
CA PHE A 340 -6.86 -14.71 5.99
C PHE A 340 -8.00 -15.26 5.13
N PHE A 341 -8.55 -14.40 4.28
CA PHE A 341 -9.65 -14.77 3.39
C PHE A 341 -9.17 -14.66 1.96
N PHE A 342 -8.87 -15.81 1.34
CA PHE A 342 -8.55 -15.84 -0.07
C PHE A 342 -9.71 -15.27 -0.89
N TRP A 343 -9.36 -14.47 -1.88
CA TRP A 343 -10.34 -13.89 -2.77
C TRP A 343 -9.83 -13.90 -4.21
N ARG A 344 -10.27 -14.88 -4.99
CA ARG A 344 -9.82 -15.04 -6.38
C ARG A 344 -10.12 -13.81 -7.27
N PRO A 345 -11.26 -13.12 -7.13
CA PRO A 345 -11.51 -11.83 -7.80
C PRO A 345 -10.80 -10.61 -7.17
N GLY A 346 -10.05 -10.77 -6.08
CA GLY A 346 -9.34 -9.68 -5.39
C GLY A 346 -8.04 -9.29 -6.07
N SER A 347 -7.22 -8.50 -5.38
CA SER A 347 -5.84 -8.18 -5.83
C SER A 347 -4.96 -9.42 -5.92
N GLU A 348 -3.81 -9.29 -6.60
CA GLU A 348 -2.82 -10.35 -6.72
C GLU A 348 -2.38 -10.89 -5.34
N LEU A 349 -2.25 -10.02 -4.34
CA LEU A 349 -1.93 -10.44 -2.98
C LEU A 349 -3.09 -11.19 -2.28
N GLN A 350 -4.36 -10.84 -2.55
CA GLN A 350 -5.51 -11.52 -1.92
C GLN A 350 -5.77 -12.94 -2.43
N LYS A 351 -5.21 -13.32 -3.58
CA LYS A 351 -5.34 -14.67 -4.15
C LYS A 351 -4.06 -15.51 -4.11
N SER A 352 -2.91 -14.91 -3.76
CA SER A 352 -1.60 -15.59 -3.81
C SER A 352 -1.10 -16.03 -2.43
N LEU A 353 -0.11 -16.94 -2.45
CA LEU A 353 0.60 -17.34 -1.23
C LEU A 353 1.43 -16.21 -0.63
N ASP A 354 1.88 -15.23 -1.43
CA ASP A 354 2.63 -14.08 -0.93
C ASP A 354 1.78 -13.24 0.02
N GLY A 355 0.56 -12.87 -0.38
CA GLY A 355 -0.33 -12.13 0.51
C GLY A 355 -0.78 -12.95 1.73
N PHE A 356 -0.93 -14.27 1.58
CA PHE A 356 -1.17 -15.17 2.71
C PHE A 356 -0.02 -15.14 3.73
N TYR A 357 1.24 -15.30 3.30
CA TYR A 357 2.40 -15.24 4.19
C TYR A 357 2.56 -13.87 4.84
N ARG A 358 2.39 -12.79 4.06
CA ARG A 358 2.45 -11.41 4.57
C ARG A 358 1.41 -11.16 5.63
N SER A 359 0.17 -11.59 5.42
CA SER A 359 -0.92 -11.36 6.37
C SER A 359 -0.69 -12.10 7.68
N LEU A 360 -0.32 -13.38 7.63
CA LEU A 360 -0.01 -14.14 8.84
C LEU A 360 1.19 -13.55 9.59
N LEU A 361 2.25 -13.20 8.86
CA LEU A 361 3.44 -12.62 9.46
C LEU A 361 3.13 -11.24 10.06
N TYR A 362 2.36 -10.40 9.37
CA TYR A 362 1.94 -9.10 9.85
C TYR A 362 1.15 -9.22 11.15
N ASP A 363 0.11 -10.06 11.21
CA ASP A 363 -0.72 -10.25 12.41
C ASP A 363 0.12 -10.71 13.62
N ILE A 364 1.11 -11.59 13.38
CA ILE A 364 2.02 -12.07 14.42
C ILE A 364 2.94 -10.96 14.91
N LEU A 365 3.57 -10.22 13.99
CA LEU A 365 4.55 -9.19 14.32
C LEU A 365 3.90 -7.90 14.84
N ASP A 366 2.65 -7.61 14.47
CA ASP A 366 1.88 -6.50 15.03
C ASP A 366 1.49 -6.80 16.49
N ALA A 367 1.07 -8.05 16.77
CA ALA A 367 0.83 -8.50 18.14
C ALA A 367 2.11 -8.60 18.98
N TYR A 368 3.26 -8.92 18.35
CA TYR A 368 4.57 -9.06 19.00
C TYR A 368 5.70 -8.37 18.22
N PRO A 369 5.77 -7.02 18.26
CA PRO A 369 6.77 -6.28 17.51
C PRO A 369 8.21 -6.59 17.92
N GLU A 370 8.41 -7.10 19.14
CA GLU A 370 9.70 -7.54 19.66
C GLU A 370 10.32 -8.68 18.83
N LEU A 371 9.52 -9.50 18.14
CA LEU A 371 10.02 -10.59 17.29
C LEU A 371 10.75 -10.08 16.04
N ILE A 372 10.43 -8.87 15.56
CA ILE A 372 10.96 -8.32 14.31
C ILE A 372 12.49 -8.30 14.30
N ARG A 373 13.11 -7.87 15.41
CA ARG A 373 14.58 -7.79 15.51
C ARG A 373 15.30 -9.15 15.43
N TYR A 374 14.60 -10.23 15.78
CA TYR A 374 15.16 -11.58 15.81
C TYR A 374 14.89 -12.36 14.53
N ILE A 375 13.70 -12.18 13.96
CA ILE A 375 13.24 -12.90 12.76
C ILE A 375 13.71 -12.20 11.48
N LEU A 376 13.82 -10.86 11.50
CA LEU A 376 14.22 -10.05 10.36
C LEU A 376 15.45 -9.17 10.69
N PRO A 377 16.59 -9.77 11.11
CA PRO A 377 17.73 -9.03 11.63
C PRO A 377 18.42 -8.14 10.57
N ASP A 378 18.42 -8.54 9.30
CA ASP A 378 19.06 -7.75 8.25
C ASP A 378 18.24 -6.53 7.85
N LEU A 379 16.90 -6.66 7.86
CA LEU A 379 16.00 -5.52 7.69
C LEU A 379 16.04 -4.60 8.89
N TRP A 380 16.18 -5.15 10.11
CA TRP A 380 16.40 -4.37 11.31
C TRP A 380 17.64 -3.48 11.18
N LYS A 381 18.79 -4.05 10.81
CA LYS A 381 20.03 -3.30 10.58
C LYS A 381 19.89 -2.27 9.46
N THR A 382 19.11 -2.59 8.43
CA THR A 382 18.85 -1.67 7.31
C THR A 382 17.97 -0.50 7.77
N ALA A 383 16.93 -0.77 8.55
CA ALA A 383 16.07 0.25 9.15
C ALA A 383 16.85 1.15 10.13
N GLU A 384 17.80 0.58 10.87
CA GLU A 384 18.68 1.30 11.79
C GLU A 384 19.63 2.27 11.07
N LYS A 385 20.19 1.85 9.93
CA LYS A 385 21.14 2.67 9.16
C LYS A 385 20.48 3.69 8.24
N SER A 386 19.20 3.50 7.90
CA SER A 386 18.50 4.37 6.95
C SER A 386 17.92 5.63 7.62
N PRO A 387 17.91 6.78 6.92
CA PRO A 387 17.30 8.01 7.42
C PRO A 387 15.83 7.81 7.82
N TRP A 388 15.41 8.41 8.95
CA TRP A 388 14.06 8.18 9.50
C TRP A 388 12.95 8.84 8.69
N GLN A 389 13.30 9.78 7.80
CA GLN A 389 12.36 10.49 6.93
C GLN A 389 11.89 9.62 5.75
N ILE A 390 12.53 8.47 5.53
CA ILE A 390 12.22 7.57 4.43
C ILE A 390 11.07 6.64 4.85
N GLN A 391 9.85 7.02 4.46
CA GLN A 391 8.66 6.16 4.51
C GLN A 391 8.61 5.11 3.38
N SER A 392 9.69 4.90 2.63
CA SER A 392 9.69 3.89 1.56
C SER A 392 9.54 2.49 2.16
N LYS A 393 8.56 1.73 1.69
CA LYS A 393 8.45 0.30 1.98
C LYS A 393 9.72 -0.41 1.54
N PHE A 394 10.28 -1.25 2.41
CA PHE A 394 11.39 -2.13 2.05
C PHE A 394 10.92 -3.14 1.00
N ASN A 395 11.79 -3.48 0.05
CA ASN A 395 11.53 -4.60 -0.83
C ASN A 395 11.56 -5.89 0.00
N MET A 396 10.44 -6.59 0.03
CA MET A 396 10.26 -7.82 0.80
C MET A 396 9.96 -8.97 -0.17
N PRO A 397 10.95 -9.75 -0.60
CA PRO A 397 10.69 -10.94 -1.42
C PRO A 397 9.82 -11.96 -0.68
N THR A 398 8.97 -12.68 -1.42
CA THR A 398 8.06 -13.69 -0.87
C THR A 398 8.78 -14.76 -0.06
N GLU A 399 9.96 -15.17 -0.52
CA GLU A 399 10.80 -16.17 0.13
C GLU A 399 11.28 -15.70 1.50
N THR A 400 11.62 -14.41 1.64
CA THR A 400 12.02 -13.81 2.92
C THR A 400 10.86 -13.78 3.90
N VAL A 401 9.67 -13.39 3.44
CA VAL A 401 8.44 -13.38 4.26
C VAL A 401 8.08 -14.81 4.70
N LYS A 402 8.14 -15.78 3.77
CA LYS A 402 7.88 -17.18 4.06
C LYS A 402 8.87 -17.75 5.09
N ALA A 403 10.17 -17.52 4.90
CA ALA A 403 11.21 -18.02 5.80
C ALA A 403 11.06 -17.44 7.22
N ALA A 404 10.75 -16.14 7.32
CA ALA A 404 10.48 -15.46 8.59
C ALA A 404 9.27 -16.09 9.32
N LEU A 405 8.18 -16.31 8.60
CA LEU A 405 6.98 -16.94 9.14
C LEU A 405 7.24 -18.39 9.59
N GLU A 406 7.92 -19.18 8.76
CA GLU A 406 8.29 -20.57 9.09
C GLU A 406 9.23 -20.65 10.29
N GLN A 407 10.16 -19.70 10.44
CA GLN A 407 11.05 -19.63 11.60
C GLN A 407 10.27 -19.47 12.91
N ILE A 408 9.20 -18.66 12.92
CA ILE A 408 8.32 -18.45 14.08
C ILE A 408 7.46 -19.70 14.34
N ILE A 409 6.82 -20.23 13.29
CA ILE A 409 5.90 -21.36 13.43
C ILE A 409 6.63 -22.64 13.85
N LEU A 410 7.75 -22.95 13.21
CA LEU A 410 8.50 -24.20 13.41
C LEU A 410 9.49 -24.12 14.58
N ASN A 411 9.80 -22.93 15.08
CA ASN A 411 10.84 -22.70 16.10
C ASN A 411 12.20 -23.30 15.69
N ASN A 412 12.59 -23.13 14.42
CA ASN A 412 13.81 -23.70 13.85
C ASN A 412 15.12 -23.12 14.44
N SER A 413 15.03 -22.04 15.23
CA SER A 413 16.16 -21.39 15.88
C SER A 413 16.03 -21.53 17.39
N SER A 414 16.80 -22.43 18.01
CA SER A 414 16.83 -22.73 19.46
C SER A 414 17.25 -21.56 20.36
N SER A 415 17.33 -20.34 19.81
CA SER A 415 17.86 -19.14 20.46
C SER A 415 16.78 -18.14 20.88
N ILE A 416 15.50 -18.37 20.52
CA ILE A 416 14.41 -17.42 20.78
C ILE A 416 13.40 -18.02 21.78
N GLN A 417 13.72 -17.94 23.07
CA GLN A 417 12.83 -18.38 24.17
C GLN A 417 11.43 -17.73 24.12
N LEU A 418 11.31 -16.54 23.53
CA LEU A 418 10.04 -15.82 23.35
C LEU A 418 9.03 -16.60 22.49
N VAL A 419 9.48 -17.40 21.52
CA VAL A 419 8.62 -18.13 20.58
C VAL A 419 8.02 -19.39 21.21
N GLU A 420 8.69 -19.98 22.22
CA GLU A 420 8.22 -21.18 22.91
C GLU A 420 6.91 -20.95 23.68
N ASN A 421 6.68 -19.71 24.11
CA ASN A 421 5.49 -19.29 24.85
C ASN A 421 4.33 -18.84 23.94
N LEU A 422 4.43 -19.01 22.61
CA LEU A 422 3.41 -18.60 21.65
C LEU A 422 2.62 -19.79 21.11
N CYS A 423 1.30 -19.60 21.01
CA CYS A 423 0.36 -20.48 20.31
C CYS A 423 -0.35 -19.70 19.20
N PHE A 424 -0.57 -20.37 18.08
CA PHE A 424 -1.15 -19.78 16.89
C PHE A 424 -2.44 -20.50 16.52
N CYS A 425 -3.50 -19.74 16.23
CA CYS A 425 -4.70 -20.26 15.61
C CYS A 425 -4.98 -19.45 14.33
N PHE A 426 -4.88 -20.11 13.17
CA PHE A 426 -5.08 -19.47 11.87
C PHE A 426 -6.45 -19.85 11.30
N PHE A 427 -7.26 -18.84 11.00
CA PHE A 427 -8.53 -19.00 10.27
C PHE A 427 -8.29 -18.66 8.81
N VAL A 428 -8.40 -19.66 7.93
CA VAL A 428 -8.10 -19.53 6.50
C VAL A 428 -9.36 -19.84 5.69
N ASP A 429 -9.99 -18.81 5.12
CA ASP A 429 -11.19 -18.97 4.28
C ASP A 429 -10.82 -19.13 2.80
N GLY A 430 -11.48 -20.06 2.12
CA GLY A 430 -11.43 -20.17 0.66
C GLY A 430 -10.12 -20.73 0.14
N LEU A 431 -9.58 -21.79 0.74
CA LEU A 431 -8.32 -22.40 0.28
C LEU A 431 -8.36 -22.82 -1.20
N ASP A 432 -9.55 -23.13 -1.73
CA ASP A 432 -9.80 -23.42 -3.15
C ASP A 432 -9.67 -22.20 -4.08
N GLU A 433 -9.70 -20.99 -3.53
CA GLU A 433 -9.55 -19.72 -4.24
C GLU A 433 -8.08 -19.30 -4.43
N CYS A 434 -7.14 -19.95 -3.74
CA CYS A 434 -5.70 -19.73 -3.92
C CYS A 434 -5.29 -20.00 -5.38
N GLU A 435 -4.50 -19.09 -5.93
CA GLU A 435 -3.98 -19.16 -7.29
C GLU A 435 -2.89 -20.23 -7.40
N GLU A 436 -3.00 -21.08 -8.42
CA GLU A 436 -2.04 -22.13 -8.70
C GLU A 436 -0.97 -21.60 -9.68
N ILE A 437 0.27 -21.53 -9.20
CA ILE A 437 1.44 -21.16 -10.01
C ILE A 437 2.18 -22.45 -10.37
N HIS A 438 2.95 -22.48 -11.47
CA HIS A 438 3.74 -23.64 -11.88
C HIS A 438 4.52 -24.27 -10.70
N GLY A 439 4.13 -25.48 -10.30
CA GLY A 439 4.74 -26.23 -9.19
C GLY A 439 4.19 -25.96 -7.78
N GLN A 440 3.22 -25.03 -7.62
CA GLN A 440 2.55 -24.70 -6.36
C GLN A 440 1.02 -24.88 -6.51
N ASP A 441 0.59 -26.11 -6.71
CA ASP A 441 -0.84 -26.48 -6.81
C ASP A 441 -1.49 -26.64 -5.41
N HIS A 442 -2.79 -26.92 -5.38
CA HIS A 442 -3.51 -27.19 -4.12
C HIS A 442 -2.94 -28.41 -3.36
N VAL A 443 -2.24 -29.33 -4.04
CA VAL A 443 -1.54 -30.45 -3.40
C VAL A 443 -0.36 -29.94 -2.56
N TYR A 444 0.50 -29.13 -3.17
CA TYR A 444 1.62 -28.49 -2.49
C TYR A 444 1.13 -27.65 -1.31
N LEU A 445 0.06 -26.87 -1.49
CA LEU A 445 -0.49 -26.03 -0.43
C LEU A 445 -0.93 -26.85 0.79
N VAL A 446 -1.70 -27.92 0.60
CA VAL A 446 -2.12 -28.78 1.72
C VAL A 446 -0.93 -29.46 2.38
N GLN A 447 0.08 -29.86 1.60
CA GLN A 447 1.31 -30.45 2.14
C GLN A 447 2.07 -29.45 3.01
N LEU A 448 2.27 -28.22 2.51
CA LEU A 448 2.91 -27.12 3.24
C LEU A 448 2.24 -26.87 4.59
N LEU A 449 0.91 -26.68 4.59
CA LEU A 449 0.17 -26.44 5.84
C LEU A 449 0.28 -27.64 6.79
N SER A 450 0.26 -28.86 6.25
CA SER A 450 0.41 -30.07 7.05
C SER A 450 1.77 -30.16 7.73
N ASP A 451 2.82 -29.74 7.02
CA ASP A 451 4.18 -29.71 7.55
C ASP A 451 4.33 -28.63 8.62
N TRP A 452 3.67 -27.48 8.47
CA TRP A 452 3.62 -26.44 9.51
C TRP A 452 2.94 -26.92 10.79
N VAL A 453 1.77 -27.56 10.68
CA VAL A 453 1.05 -28.08 11.85
C VAL A 453 1.87 -29.15 12.56
N LYS A 454 2.45 -30.10 11.82
CA LYS A 454 3.30 -31.17 12.40
C LYS A 454 4.57 -30.61 13.04
N GLY A 455 5.27 -29.70 12.36
CA GLY A 455 6.53 -29.12 12.82
C GLY A 455 6.36 -28.11 13.96
N SER A 456 5.15 -27.58 14.18
CA SER A 456 4.87 -26.67 15.31
C SER A 456 4.88 -27.36 16.68
N HIS A 457 4.87 -28.70 16.73
CA HIS A 457 4.79 -29.49 17.96
C HIS A 457 3.57 -29.13 18.84
N GLY A 458 2.39 -28.97 18.23
CA GLY A 458 1.14 -28.69 18.94
C GLY A 458 0.95 -27.22 19.35
N ARG A 459 1.74 -26.29 18.78
CA ARG A 459 1.57 -24.84 18.95
C ARG A 459 0.72 -24.18 17.85
N LEU A 460 0.46 -24.88 16.74
CA LEU A 460 -0.34 -24.35 15.63
C LEU A 460 -1.66 -25.11 15.48
N LYS A 461 -2.76 -24.35 15.43
CA LYS A 461 -4.08 -24.76 14.97
C LYS A 461 -4.46 -24.02 13.69
N MET A 462 -5.16 -24.70 12.80
CA MET A 462 -5.70 -24.10 11.57
C MET A 462 -7.16 -24.53 11.37
N CYS A 463 -8.05 -23.56 11.30
CA CYS A 463 -9.42 -23.74 10.81
C CYS A 463 -9.47 -23.30 9.35
N ILE A 464 -9.72 -24.24 8.44
CA ILE A 464 -9.64 -24.02 7.00
C ILE A 464 -11.02 -24.22 6.40
N SER A 465 -11.44 -23.30 5.53
CA SER A 465 -12.61 -23.52 4.66
C SER A 465 -12.19 -23.79 3.22
N SER A 466 -12.90 -24.70 2.55
CA SER A 466 -12.74 -24.92 1.12
C SER A 466 -14.01 -25.52 0.49
N ARG A 467 -14.02 -25.67 -0.84
CA ARG A 467 -15.00 -26.52 -1.52
C ARG A 467 -14.71 -27.99 -1.31
N ASP A 468 -15.68 -28.83 -1.65
CA ASP A 468 -15.64 -30.29 -1.62
C ASP A 468 -14.73 -30.91 -2.70
N TYR A 469 -13.65 -30.24 -3.09
CA TYR A 469 -12.67 -30.79 -4.02
C TYR A 469 -11.94 -31.97 -3.38
N ASN A 470 -11.73 -33.03 -4.16
CA ASN A 470 -11.08 -34.27 -3.71
C ASN A 470 -9.72 -34.01 -3.05
N VAL A 471 -8.98 -33.03 -3.54
CA VAL A 471 -7.67 -32.61 -3.02
C VAL A 471 -7.71 -32.27 -1.52
N PHE A 472 -8.76 -31.60 -1.06
CA PHE A 472 -8.97 -31.21 0.34
C PHE A 472 -9.66 -32.32 1.13
N LEU A 473 -10.67 -32.98 0.53
CA LEU A 473 -11.41 -34.05 1.20
C LEU A 473 -10.56 -35.28 1.53
N ASN A 474 -9.55 -35.58 0.70
CA ASN A 474 -8.69 -36.74 0.88
C ASN A 474 -7.54 -36.49 1.87
N ARG A 475 -7.13 -35.22 2.05
CA ARG A 475 -5.92 -34.88 2.82
C ARG A 475 -6.21 -34.34 4.22
N PHE A 476 -7.29 -33.59 4.41
CA PHE A 476 -7.68 -33.14 5.75
C PHE A 476 -8.37 -34.27 6.53
N PRO A 477 -8.28 -34.29 7.87
CA PRO A 477 -8.96 -35.30 8.68
C PRO A 477 -10.47 -35.33 8.42
N LYS A 478 -11.04 -36.54 8.29
CA LYS A 478 -12.50 -36.70 8.17
C LYS A 478 -13.21 -36.45 9.51
N ASP A 479 -12.56 -36.86 10.60
CA ASP A 479 -13.12 -36.79 11.95
C ASP A 479 -13.18 -35.36 12.52
N GLN A 480 -12.54 -34.39 11.85
CA GLN A 480 -12.53 -32.97 12.24
C GLN A 480 -12.96 -32.11 11.06
N ARG A 481 -14.13 -32.46 10.51
CA ARG A 481 -14.71 -31.81 9.35
C ARG A 481 -16.19 -31.53 9.55
N LEU A 482 -16.61 -30.33 9.17
CA LEU A 482 -18.01 -29.98 9.01
C LEU A 482 -18.37 -29.89 7.53
N LEU A 483 -19.50 -30.51 7.17
CA LEU A 483 -20.14 -30.35 5.87
C LEU A 483 -21.24 -29.29 6.00
N LEU A 484 -20.90 -28.03 5.74
CA LEU A 484 -21.76 -26.90 6.09
C LEU A 484 -23.15 -26.96 5.43
N HIS A 485 -23.22 -27.46 4.20
CA HIS A 485 -24.47 -27.57 3.45
C HIS A 485 -25.48 -28.55 4.09
N GLU A 486 -25.03 -29.45 4.96
CA GLU A 486 -25.92 -30.34 5.72
C GLU A 486 -26.46 -29.68 7.01
N LEU A 487 -25.80 -28.61 7.47
CA LEU A 487 -26.06 -27.98 8.77
C LEU A 487 -26.83 -26.65 8.67
N THR A 488 -26.88 -26.05 7.48
CA THR A 488 -27.48 -24.72 7.24
C THR A 488 -29.01 -24.68 7.30
N TRP A 489 -29.68 -25.82 7.45
CA TRP A 489 -31.14 -25.91 7.33
C TRP A 489 -31.90 -25.01 8.32
N PHE A 490 -31.46 -24.96 9.59
CA PHE A 490 -32.10 -24.13 10.62
C PHE A 490 -31.96 -22.64 10.30
N ASP A 491 -30.75 -22.23 9.91
CA ASP A 491 -30.45 -20.85 9.53
C ASP A 491 -31.24 -20.42 8.28
N MET A 492 -31.39 -21.31 7.29
CA MET A 492 -32.22 -21.06 6.11
C MET A 492 -33.69 -20.87 6.47
N ARG A 493 -34.24 -21.73 7.34
CA ARG A 493 -35.63 -21.63 7.79
C ARG A 493 -35.87 -20.33 8.57
N GLN A 494 -34.93 -19.95 9.44
CA GLN A 494 -34.98 -18.68 10.16
C GLN A 494 -34.93 -17.49 9.19
N TYR A 495 -34.04 -17.53 8.20
CA TYR A 495 -33.94 -16.47 7.20
C TYR A 495 -35.25 -16.29 6.41
N VAL A 496 -35.88 -17.39 5.96
CA VAL A 496 -37.18 -17.35 5.27
C VAL A 496 -38.25 -16.73 6.18
N ARG A 497 -38.30 -17.13 7.46
CA ARG A 497 -39.24 -16.58 8.45
C ARG A 497 -39.09 -15.07 8.57
N ASP A 498 -37.87 -14.60 8.81
CA ASP A 498 -37.59 -13.19 9.05
C ASP A 498 -37.87 -12.34 7.80
N ARG A 499 -37.50 -12.83 6.61
CA ARG A 499 -37.61 -12.06 5.36
C ARG A 499 -39.01 -12.06 4.77
N LEU A 500 -39.82 -13.07 5.04
CA LEU A 500 -41.21 -13.17 4.57
C LEU A 500 -42.24 -12.82 5.66
N ALA A 501 -41.81 -12.29 6.81
CA ALA A 501 -42.70 -11.89 7.92
C ALA A 501 -43.77 -10.86 7.52
N HIS A 502 -43.50 -10.05 6.49
CA HIS A 502 -44.41 -9.02 5.98
C HIS A 502 -45.57 -9.55 5.12
N LEU A 503 -45.53 -10.82 4.69
CA LEU A 503 -46.66 -11.42 3.97
C LEU A 503 -47.81 -11.62 4.96
N GLU A 504 -49.03 -11.19 4.64
CA GLU A 504 -50.16 -11.24 5.57
C GLU A 504 -50.66 -12.68 5.85
N ASN A 505 -50.64 -13.55 4.83
CA ASN A 505 -51.18 -14.91 4.93
C ASN A 505 -50.24 -15.88 5.67
N ALA A 506 -50.67 -16.32 6.86
CA ALA A 506 -49.93 -17.28 7.70
C ALA A 506 -49.74 -18.66 7.05
N LYS A 507 -50.76 -19.19 6.35
CA LYS A 507 -50.69 -20.50 5.71
C LYS A 507 -49.67 -20.52 4.57
N LEU A 508 -49.62 -19.43 3.79
CA LEU A 508 -48.64 -19.28 2.71
C LEU A 508 -47.21 -19.18 3.29
N ARG A 509 -47.03 -18.41 4.37
CA ARG A 509 -45.73 -18.35 5.07
C ARG A 509 -45.29 -19.71 5.60
N ASP A 510 -46.19 -20.48 6.22
CA ASP A 510 -45.88 -21.82 6.74
C ASP A 510 -45.52 -22.80 5.62
N HIS A 511 -46.20 -22.70 4.47
CA HIS A 511 -45.85 -23.49 3.29
C HIS A 511 -44.45 -23.14 2.76
N PHE A 512 -44.07 -21.87 2.72
CA PHE A 512 -42.72 -21.45 2.34
C PHE A 512 -41.65 -21.92 3.34
N LEU A 513 -41.96 -21.88 4.64
CA LEU A 513 -41.06 -22.38 5.69
C LEU A 513 -40.81 -23.88 5.65
N THR A 514 -41.74 -24.65 5.09
CA THR A 514 -41.63 -26.12 4.96
C THR A 514 -41.04 -26.55 3.61
N THR A 515 -41.21 -25.74 2.56
CA THR A 515 -40.84 -26.13 1.19
C THR A 515 -39.50 -25.54 0.72
N ILE A 516 -39.17 -24.30 1.08
CA ILE A 516 -37.96 -23.61 0.59
C ILE A 516 -36.67 -24.25 1.13
N PRO A 517 -36.51 -24.50 2.45
CA PRO A 517 -35.24 -25.01 2.97
C PRO A 517 -34.86 -26.41 2.43
N PRO A 518 -35.78 -27.38 2.28
CA PRO A 518 -35.45 -28.67 1.65
C PRO A 518 -35.06 -28.56 0.18
N LYS A 519 -35.72 -27.70 -0.61
CA LYS A 519 -35.39 -27.51 -2.04
C LYS A 519 -34.00 -26.90 -2.27
N ALA A 520 -33.49 -26.12 -1.31
CA ALA A 520 -32.21 -25.45 -1.43
C ALA A 520 -30.99 -26.38 -1.32
N ASP A 521 -31.15 -27.62 -0.85
CA ASP A 521 -30.10 -28.64 -0.74
C ASP A 521 -28.77 -28.11 -0.13
N GLY A 522 -28.91 -27.27 0.90
CA GLY A 522 -27.77 -26.68 1.62
C GLY A 522 -27.10 -25.47 0.97
N ILE A 523 -27.67 -24.93 -0.12
CA ILE A 523 -27.16 -23.75 -0.83
C ILE A 523 -27.89 -22.50 -0.34
N PHE A 524 -27.29 -21.78 0.63
CA PHE A 524 -27.91 -20.60 1.24
C PHE A 524 -28.21 -19.50 0.23
N LEU A 525 -27.34 -19.31 -0.78
CA LEU A 525 -27.57 -18.37 -1.87
C LEU A 525 -28.87 -18.65 -2.63
N TRP A 526 -29.22 -19.93 -2.83
CA TRP A 526 -30.47 -20.33 -3.49
C TRP A 526 -31.66 -19.78 -2.71
N VAL A 527 -31.67 -19.94 -1.38
CA VAL A 527 -32.72 -19.39 -0.50
C VAL A 527 -32.82 -17.89 -0.63
N VAL A 528 -31.69 -17.18 -0.62
CA VAL A 528 -31.66 -15.71 -0.77
C VAL A 528 -32.28 -15.28 -2.09
N LEU A 529 -31.90 -15.93 -3.20
CA LEU A 529 -32.43 -15.62 -4.53
C LEU A 529 -33.94 -15.89 -4.63
N VAL A 530 -34.38 -17.05 -4.14
CA VAL A 530 -35.81 -17.44 -4.16
C VAL A 530 -36.66 -16.53 -3.28
N VAL A 531 -36.22 -16.22 -2.07
CA VAL A 531 -36.93 -15.29 -1.18
C VAL A 531 -37.01 -13.90 -1.82
N ASN A 532 -35.94 -13.41 -2.42
CA ASN A 532 -35.95 -12.12 -3.12
C ASN A 532 -36.91 -12.13 -4.32
N GLU A 533 -36.95 -13.22 -5.09
CA GLU A 533 -37.86 -13.36 -6.22
C GLU A 533 -39.34 -13.43 -5.80
N ILE A 534 -39.65 -14.17 -4.72
CA ILE A 534 -40.98 -14.19 -4.11
C ILE A 534 -41.39 -12.79 -3.66
N ARG A 535 -40.51 -12.07 -2.96
CA ARG A 535 -40.77 -10.70 -2.50
C ARG A 535 -41.02 -9.75 -3.65
N ARG A 536 -40.18 -9.83 -4.69
CA ARG A 536 -40.33 -9.03 -5.91
C ARG A 536 -41.70 -9.23 -6.55
N LYS A 537 -42.19 -10.47 -6.66
CA LYS A 537 -43.52 -10.73 -7.23
C LYS A 537 -44.67 -10.37 -6.28
N ALA A 538 -44.48 -10.52 -4.97
CA ALA A 538 -45.46 -10.13 -3.97
C ALA A 538 -45.72 -8.60 -3.98
N GLU A 539 -44.68 -7.79 -4.22
CA GLU A 539 -44.82 -6.33 -4.37
C GLU A 539 -45.67 -5.90 -5.60
N HIS A 540 -45.86 -6.78 -6.59
CA HIS A 540 -46.66 -6.52 -7.80
C HIS A 540 -48.10 -7.05 -7.69
N ASP A 541 -48.63 -7.19 -6.47
CA ASP A 541 -50.01 -7.62 -6.18
C ASP A 541 -50.38 -8.97 -6.83
N THR A 542 -49.41 -9.89 -6.84
CA THR A 542 -49.55 -11.22 -7.46
C THR A 542 -50.39 -12.14 -6.57
N SER A 543 -51.34 -12.87 -7.16
CA SER A 543 -52.17 -13.83 -6.41
C SER A 543 -51.35 -14.93 -5.74
N GLU A 544 -51.83 -15.41 -4.58
CA GLU A 544 -51.15 -16.45 -3.79
C GLU A 544 -50.90 -17.73 -4.59
N GLU A 545 -51.85 -18.15 -5.43
CA GLU A 545 -51.70 -19.29 -6.33
C GLU A 545 -50.53 -19.15 -7.31
N ARG A 546 -50.24 -17.92 -7.75
CA ARG A 546 -49.10 -17.65 -8.64
C ARG A 546 -47.78 -17.69 -7.89
N LEU A 547 -47.75 -17.31 -6.61
CA LEU A 547 -46.56 -17.44 -5.77
C LEU A 547 -46.26 -18.92 -5.43
N LEU A 548 -47.30 -19.73 -5.23
CA LEU A 548 -47.15 -21.19 -5.09
C LEU A 548 -46.63 -21.83 -6.37
N LYS A 549 -47.25 -21.54 -7.52
CA LYS A 549 -46.77 -22.01 -8.83
C LYS A 549 -45.35 -21.57 -9.14
N LEU A 550 -44.96 -20.37 -8.71
CA LEU A 550 -43.58 -19.90 -8.82
C LEU A 550 -42.66 -20.84 -8.07
N LEU A 551 -42.92 -21.11 -6.78
CA LEU A 551 -42.09 -21.99 -5.97
C LEU A 551 -41.98 -23.40 -6.56
N ASP A 552 -43.04 -23.91 -7.17
CA ASP A 552 -43.03 -25.21 -7.85
C ASP A 552 -42.21 -25.21 -9.14
N SER A 553 -42.19 -24.09 -9.86
CA SER A 553 -41.43 -23.94 -11.10
C SER A 553 -39.93 -23.70 -10.89
N LEU A 554 -39.49 -23.32 -9.67
CA LEU A 554 -38.09 -22.99 -9.40
C LEU A 554 -37.23 -24.26 -9.34
N PRO A 555 -36.14 -24.33 -10.12
CA PRO A 555 -35.28 -25.50 -10.15
C PRO A 555 -34.43 -25.61 -8.87
N PRO A 556 -34.10 -26.84 -8.42
CA PRO A 556 -33.35 -27.06 -7.18
C PRO A 556 -31.85 -26.74 -7.31
N ASP A 557 -31.30 -26.79 -8.52
CA ASP A 557 -29.90 -26.47 -8.79
C ASP A 557 -29.66 -24.96 -8.94
N LEU A 558 -28.52 -24.46 -8.44
CA LEU A 558 -28.19 -23.03 -8.43
C LEU A 558 -27.94 -22.45 -9.82
N GLU A 559 -27.30 -23.20 -10.73
CA GLU A 559 -27.04 -22.75 -12.11
C GLU A 559 -28.36 -22.66 -12.88
N SER A 560 -29.19 -23.69 -12.73
CA SER A 560 -30.54 -23.72 -13.31
C SER A 560 -31.42 -22.60 -12.75
N LEU A 561 -31.32 -22.29 -11.45
CA LEU A 561 -32.06 -21.19 -10.82
C LEU A 561 -31.62 -19.84 -11.39
N PHE A 562 -30.30 -19.65 -11.56
CA PHE A 562 -29.76 -18.42 -12.12
C PHE A 562 -30.26 -18.20 -13.55
N GLN A 563 -30.24 -19.25 -14.37
CA GLN A 563 -30.82 -19.24 -15.72
C GLN A 563 -32.32 -18.92 -15.67
N HIS A 564 -33.09 -19.55 -14.77
CA HIS A 564 -34.52 -19.29 -14.61
C HIS A 564 -34.83 -17.83 -14.25
N ILE A 565 -34.03 -17.22 -13.35
CA ILE A 565 -34.18 -15.80 -13.00
C ILE A 565 -33.95 -14.92 -14.22
N LEU A 566 -32.90 -15.20 -15.00
CA LEU A 566 -32.57 -14.44 -16.20
C LEU A 566 -33.58 -14.63 -17.32
N ASP A 567 -34.07 -15.86 -17.54
CA ASP A 567 -35.11 -16.17 -18.54
C ASP A 567 -36.49 -15.62 -18.14
N GLY A 568 -36.69 -15.36 -16.84
CA GLY A 568 -37.89 -14.68 -16.33
C GLY A 568 -37.90 -13.17 -16.59
N LEU A 569 -36.78 -12.59 -17.03
CA LEU A 569 -36.70 -11.20 -17.47
C LEU A 569 -37.14 -11.08 -18.94
N ASP A 570 -37.76 -9.95 -19.30
CA ASP A 570 -37.96 -9.63 -20.71
C ASP A 570 -36.61 -9.44 -21.43
N GLN A 571 -36.64 -9.49 -22.76
CA GLN A 571 -35.43 -9.47 -23.58
C GLN A 571 -34.55 -8.24 -23.34
N ASP A 572 -35.16 -7.06 -23.13
CA ASP A 572 -34.45 -5.81 -22.92
C ASP A 572 -33.84 -5.75 -21.51
N SER A 573 -34.62 -6.13 -20.49
CA SER A 573 -34.12 -6.25 -19.11
C SER A 573 -32.98 -7.27 -18.99
N ARG A 574 -33.08 -8.42 -19.66
CA ARG A 574 -32.01 -9.44 -19.66
C ARG A 574 -30.73 -8.91 -20.30
N ARG A 575 -30.84 -8.21 -21.43
CA ARG A 575 -29.70 -7.56 -22.08
C ARG A 575 -29.05 -6.52 -21.16
N MET A 576 -29.85 -5.65 -20.54
CA MET A 576 -29.36 -4.66 -19.57
C MET A 576 -28.71 -5.30 -18.34
N ALA A 577 -29.25 -6.42 -17.84
CA ALA A 577 -28.66 -7.17 -16.74
C ALA A 577 -27.26 -7.67 -17.09
N TYR A 578 -27.09 -8.30 -18.26
CA TYR A 578 -25.79 -8.76 -18.73
C TYR A 578 -24.79 -7.62 -18.94
N GLN A 579 -25.24 -6.50 -19.53
CA GLN A 579 -24.40 -5.31 -19.70
C GLN A 579 -23.96 -4.72 -18.35
N THR A 580 -24.89 -4.60 -17.39
CA THR A 580 -24.61 -4.12 -16.03
C THR A 580 -23.59 -5.01 -15.33
N MET A 581 -23.75 -6.34 -15.41
CA MET A 581 -22.81 -7.29 -14.83
C MET A 581 -21.44 -7.29 -15.54
N ALA A 582 -21.40 -7.07 -16.85
CA ALA A 582 -20.16 -6.94 -17.62
C ALA A 582 -19.40 -5.67 -17.26
N ILE A 583 -20.09 -4.53 -17.17
CA ILE A 583 -19.54 -3.26 -16.69
C ILE A 583 -18.99 -3.44 -15.27
N LEU A 584 -19.77 -4.03 -14.37
CA LEU A 584 -19.35 -4.25 -12.99
C LEU A 584 -18.13 -5.17 -12.88
N ARG A 585 -18.06 -6.26 -13.67
CA ARG A 585 -16.86 -7.11 -13.76
C ARG A 585 -15.64 -6.33 -14.23
N THR A 586 -15.82 -5.46 -15.22
CA THR A 586 -14.74 -4.65 -15.81
C THR A 586 -14.23 -3.61 -14.80
N ALA A 587 -15.13 -2.94 -14.09
CA ALA A 587 -14.79 -2.00 -13.03
C ALA A 587 -14.00 -2.71 -11.91
N CYS A 588 -14.49 -3.85 -11.40
CA CYS A 588 -13.86 -4.56 -10.29
C CYS A 588 -12.56 -5.29 -10.64
N LYS A 589 -12.49 -5.98 -11.79
CA LYS A 589 -11.33 -6.83 -12.14
C LYS A 589 -10.27 -6.11 -12.97
N GLY A 590 -10.66 -5.14 -13.80
CA GLY A 590 -9.76 -4.50 -14.77
C GLY A 590 -9.06 -3.26 -14.23
N TYR A 591 -9.75 -2.45 -13.43
CA TYR A 591 -9.30 -1.09 -13.10
C TYR A 591 -9.42 -0.71 -11.61
N ASN A 592 -9.82 -1.64 -10.73
CA ASN A 592 -10.18 -1.39 -9.31
C ASN A 592 -11.11 -0.18 -9.12
N GLN A 593 -12.04 0.00 -10.06
CA GLN A 593 -12.97 1.12 -10.06
C GLN A 593 -14.29 0.75 -9.39
N THR A 594 -14.95 1.74 -8.78
CA THR A 594 -16.33 1.60 -8.32
C THR A 594 -17.30 1.92 -9.45
N PHE A 595 -18.36 1.13 -9.60
CA PHE A 595 -19.46 1.44 -10.49
C PHE A 595 -20.60 2.00 -9.66
N SER A 596 -20.85 3.31 -9.69
CA SER A 596 -21.86 3.94 -8.84
C SER A 596 -23.29 3.74 -9.37
N LEU A 597 -24.28 3.92 -8.49
CA LEU A 597 -25.67 3.95 -8.94
C LEU A 597 -25.93 5.15 -9.88
N LEU A 598 -25.19 6.25 -9.72
CA LEU A 598 -25.32 7.42 -10.58
C LEU A 598 -24.86 7.11 -12.00
N ALA A 599 -23.70 6.47 -12.16
CA ALA A 599 -23.22 5.98 -13.45
C ALA A 599 -24.21 4.99 -14.08
N PHE A 600 -24.76 4.05 -13.30
CA PHE A 600 -25.79 3.13 -13.77
C PHE A 600 -27.05 3.84 -14.28
N SER A 601 -27.40 5.00 -13.70
CA SER A 601 -28.57 5.76 -14.13
C SER A 601 -28.51 6.24 -15.59
N PHE A 602 -27.32 6.28 -16.18
CA PHE A 602 -27.09 6.71 -17.57
C PHE A 602 -27.06 5.55 -18.58
N LEU A 603 -27.31 4.30 -18.14
CA LEU A 603 -27.18 3.13 -19.01
C LEU A 603 -28.19 3.14 -20.16
N GLU A 604 -29.41 3.63 -19.93
CA GLU A 604 -30.43 3.73 -20.99
C GLU A 604 -30.08 4.80 -22.03
N GLU A 605 -29.52 5.93 -21.61
CA GLU A 605 -29.03 6.99 -22.50
C GLU A 605 -27.90 6.46 -23.38
N TYR A 606 -26.95 5.72 -22.78
CA TYR A 606 -25.87 5.07 -23.52
C TYR A 606 -26.38 4.10 -24.60
N GLN A 607 -27.43 3.33 -24.30
CA GLN A 607 -28.02 2.40 -25.27
C GLN A 607 -28.70 3.12 -26.44
N LYS A 608 -29.29 4.29 -26.20
CA LYS A 608 -29.93 5.11 -27.24
C LYS A 608 -28.89 5.83 -28.10
N ASP A 609 -27.82 6.27 -27.46
CA ASP A 609 -26.75 7.05 -28.07
C ASP A 609 -25.46 6.84 -27.31
N ALA A 610 -24.48 6.16 -27.91
CA ALA A 610 -23.20 5.94 -27.28
C ALA A 610 -22.51 7.28 -26.94
N ASP A 611 -22.67 8.31 -27.79
CA ASP A 611 -22.02 9.62 -27.66
C ASP A 611 -22.75 10.61 -26.74
N PHE A 612 -23.78 10.17 -26.01
CA PHE A 612 -24.61 11.06 -25.19
C PHE A 612 -23.80 11.91 -24.20
N SER A 613 -22.77 11.31 -23.59
CA SER A 613 -21.95 11.94 -22.55
C SER A 613 -21.04 13.05 -23.08
N VAL A 614 -20.82 13.15 -24.39
CA VAL A 614 -19.99 14.20 -25.02
C VAL A 614 -20.82 15.25 -25.76
N ARG A 615 -22.15 15.12 -25.79
CA ARG A 615 -23.01 16.15 -26.39
C ARG A 615 -23.08 17.40 -25.51
N ASP A 616 -23.13 18.55 -26.16
CA ASP A 616 -23.23 19.84 -25.48
C ASP A 616 -24.58 20.00 -24.74
N ASP A 617 -25.65 19.37 -25.25
CA ASP A 617 -27.00 19.41 -24.70
C ASP A 617 -27.24 18.40 -23.56
N PHE A 618 -26.26 17.58 -23.21
CA PHE A 618 -26.35 16.55 -22.14
C PHE A 618 -26.91 17.11 -20.81
N LEU A 619 -26.44 18.29 -20.38
CA LEU A 619 -26.94 18.96 -19.16
C LEU A 619 -28.14 19.90 -19.46
N ALA A 620 -28.32 20.31 -20.71
CA ALA A 620 -29.42 21.20 -21.12
C ALA A 620 -30.77 20.47 -21.15
N SER A 621 -30.77 19.16 -21.44
CA SER A 621 -31.93 18.30 -21.21
C SER A 621 -32.30 18.17 -19.73
N ASP A 622 -31.44 18.62 -18.81
CA ASP A 622 -31.59 18.44 -17.37
C ASP A 622 -32.03 19.72 -16.61
N ASP A 623 -32.12 20.87 -17.28
CA ASP A 623 -32.05 22.18 -16.62
C ASP A 623 -33.41 22.85 -16.30
N THR A 624 -34.55 22.18 -16.50
CA THR A 624 -35.86 22.80 -16.14
C THR A 624 -36.94 21.87 -15.56
N GLN A 625 -36.78 20.54 -15.55
CA GLN A 625 -37.77 19.62 -14.95
C GLN A 625 -37.20 18.45 -14.13
N THR A 626 -35.88 18.23 -14.08
CA THR A 626 -35.31 16.91 -13.76
C THR A 626 -34.32 16.83 -12.59
N LYS A 627 -34.01 17.94 -11.90
CA LYS A 627 -33.39 17.85 -10.55
C LYS A 627 -34.29 17.11 -9.54
N GLU A 628 -35.60 17.00 -9.81
CA GLU A 628 -36.54 16.11 -9.11
C GLU A 628 -36.67 14.70 -9.74
N SER A 629 -36.12 14.43 -10.94
CA SER A 629 -36.40 13.18 -11.69
C SER A 629 -35.41 12.03 -11.44
N ARG A 630 -34.12 12.31 -11.20
CA ARG A 630 -33.12 11.25 -10.96
C ARG A 630 -32.96 10.97 -9.48
N MET A 631 -34.02 10.47 -8.87
CA MET A 631 -34.00 10.06 -7.46
C MET A 631 -33.28 8.71 -7.30
N PRO A 632 -32.27 8.60 -6.41
CA PRO A 632 -31.55 7.34 -6.15
C PRO A 632 -32.50 6.18 -5.78
N SER A 633 -33.61 6.48 -5.10
CA SER A 633 -34.65 5.48 -4.76
C SER A 633 -35.30 4.84 -5.99
N SER A 634 -35.46 5.58 -7.09
CA SER A 634 -36.03 5.07 -8.35
C SER A 634 -35.06 4.10 -9.03
N TYR A 635 -33.80 4.51 -9.21
CA TYR A 635 -32.78 3.68 -9.84
C TYR A 635 -32.41 2.45 -9.00
N ARG A 636 -32.54 2.50 -7.66
CA ARG A 636 -32.44 1.28 -6.82
C ARG A 636 -33.54 0.27 -7.13
N LYS A 637 -34.78 0.73 -7.33
CA LYS A 637 -35.89 -0.15 -7.71
C LYS A 637 -35.68 -0.71 -9.11
N GLN A 638 -35.25 0.14 -10.04
CA GLN A 638 -34.95 -0.25 -11.41
C GLN A 638 -33.82 -1.28 -11.48
N LEU A 639 -32.70 -1.05 -10.78
CA LEU A 639 -31.60 -2.00 -10.68
C LEU A 639 -32.07 -3.38 -10.18
N ARG A 640 -32.93 -3.41 -9.16
CA ARG A 640 -33.51 -4.67 -8.64
C ARG A 640 -34.39 -5.38 -9.67
N GLY A 641 -35.19 -4.61 -10.42
CA GLY A 641 -36.05 -5.13 -11.47
C GLY A 641 -35.27 -5.69 -12.66
N ILE A 642 -34.33 -4.91 -13.19
CA ILE A 642 -33.52 -5.26 -14.37
C ILE A 642 -32.57 -6.40 -14.05
N CYS A 643 -31.83 -6.33 -12.94
CA CYS A 643 -30.81 -7.32 -12.62
C CYS A 643 -31.35 -8.55 -11.85
N GLY A 644 -32.68 -8.69 -11.68
CA GLY A 644 -33.28 -9.83 -10.98
C GLY A 644 -32.76 -10.05 -9.55
N GLY A 645 -32.31 -8.98 -8.88
CA GLY A 645 -31.69 -9.07 -7.54
C GLY A 645 -30.26 -9.63 -7.51
N LEU A 646 -29.61 -9.82 -8.66
CA LEU A 646 -28.23 -10.32 -8.78
C LEU A 646 -27.16 -9.23 -8.52
N VAL A 647 -27.54 -7.97 -8.66
CA VAL A 647 -26.73 -6.79 -8.39
C VAL A 647 -27.40 -5.95 -7.31
N GLN A 648 -26.63 -5.46 -6.35
CA GLN A 648 -27.11 -4.64 -5.24
C GLN A 648 -26.34 -3.32 -5.14
N ASN A 649 -27.00 -2.29 -4.63
CA ASN A 649 -26.39 -1.02 -4.29
C ASN A 649 -25.95 -1.01 -2.82
N HIS A 650 -24.67 -0.70 -2.58
CA HIS A 650 -24.04 -0.58 -1.26
C HIS A 650 -23.98 0.89 -0.87
N GLN A 651 -24.58 1.21 0.28
CA GLN A 651 -24.52 2.55 0.84
C GLN A 651 -23.31 2.68 1.77
N PRO A 652 -22.66 3.86 1.84
CA PRO A 652 -21.67 4.14 2.87
C PRO A 652 -22.31 4.06 4.26
N GLU A 653 -21.58 3.51 5.24
CA GLU A 653 -22.07 3.29 6.62
C GLU A 653 -22.41 4.60 7.34
N HIS A 654 -21.82 5.72 6.91
CA HIS A 654 -22.05 7.06 7.43
C HIS A 654 -22.42 8.03 6.29
N PRO A 655 -23.71 8.13 5.91
CA PRO A 655 -24.14 9.09 4.92
C PRO A 655 -24.00 10.52 5.45
N MET A 656 -23.31 11.41 4.72
CA MET A 656 -23.30 12.84 5.03
C MET A 656 -24.72 13.40 4.82
N LYS A 657 -25.17 14.29 5.72
CA LYS A 657 -26.56 14.76 5.81
C LYS A 657 -27.13 15.43 4.55
N ASP A 658 -26.27 15.83 3.61
CA ASP A 658 -26.64 16.56 2.38
C ASP A 658 -26.22 15.84 1.07
N ASP A 659 -25.76 14.59 1.14
CA ASP A 659 -25.39 13.80 -0.05
C ASP A 659 -26.58 12.90 -0.49
N PRO A 660 -27.03 12.92 -1.77
CA PRO A 660 -28.07 12.03 -2.29
C PRO A 660 -27.81 10.52 -2.10
N CYS A 661 -26.65 10.09 -1.60
CA CYS A 661 -26.37 8.69 -1.22
C CYS A 661 -26.59 7.72 -2.39
N TRP A 662 -25.92 8.01 -3.50
CA TRP A 662 -25.95 7.17 -4.70
C TRP A 662 -25.40 5.76 -4.41
N GLY A 663 -24.32 5.65 -3.64
CA GLY A 663 -23.72 4.36 -3.28
C GLY A 663 -23.06 3.66 -4.46
N THR A 664 -22.45 2.50 -4.20
CA THR A 664 -21.69 1.71 -5.18
C THR A 664 -22.35 0.38 -5.48
N LEU A 665 -22.37 -0.01 -6.74
CA LEU A 665 -22.90 -1.28 -7.18
C LEU A 665 -21.92 -2.42 -6.87
N GLY A 666 -22.47 -3.58 -6.54
CA GLY A 666 -21.71 -4.81 -6.38
C GLY A 666 -22.62 -6.02 -6.55
N PHE A 667 -22.02 -7.18 -6.78
CA PHE A 667 -22.77 -8.42 -6.85
C PHE A 667 -23.43 -8.73 -5.51
N THR A 668 -24.68 -9.19 -5.53
CA THR A 668 -25.40 -9.61 -4.31
C THR A 668 -24.67 -10.75 -3.60
N HIS A 669 -23.95 -11.57 -4.35
CA HIS A 669 -23.12 -12.64 -3.80
C HIS A 669 -21.86 -12.88 -4.66
N ARG A 670 -20.75 -13.24 -4.01
CA ARG A 670 -19.43 -13.47 -4.65
C ARG A 670 -19.41 -14.57 -5.71
N SER A 671 -20.36 -15.50 -5.66
CA SER A 671 -20.47 -16.62 -6.60
C SER A 671 -21.13 -16.23 -7.92
N ILE A 672 -21.75 -15.05 -8.00
CA ILE A 672 -22.45 -14.60 -9.21
C ILE A 672 -21.48 -14.41 -10.38
N PRO A 673 -20.33 -13.71 -10.24
CA PRO A 673 -19.34 -13.62 -11.31
C PRO A 673 -18.87 -14.97 -11.84
N GLU A 674 -18.67 -15.96 -10.97
CA GLU A 674 -18.29 -17.31 -11.37
C GLU A 674 -19.42 -18.03 -12.12
N MET A 675 -20.67 -17.77 -11.77
CA MET A 675 -21.82 -18.35 -12.46
C MET A 675 -21.98 -17.81 -13.88
N LEU A 676 -21.61 -16.54 -14.12
CA LEU A 676 -21.62 -15.94 -15.46
C LEU A 676 -20.65 -16.64 -16.43
N ASP A 677 -19.64 -17.35 -15.91
CA ASP A 677 -18.66 -18.06 -16.73
C ASP A 677 -19.07 -19.52 -17.05
N ARG A 678 -20.26 -19.98 -16.60
CA ARG A 678 -20.71 -21.38 -16.73
C ARG A 678 -21.77 -21.61 -17.82
N GLY A 679 -21.68 -22.81 -18.43
CA GLY A 679 -22.78 -23.47 -19.12
C GLY A 679 -23.51 -22.65 -20.19
N ASN A 680 -24.83 -22.53 -20.01
CA ASN A 680 -25.73 -21.78 -20.90
C ASN A 680 -25.64 -20.27 -20.65
N VAL A 681 -25.53 -19.84 -19.38
CA VAL A 681 -25.47 -18.43 -18.98
C VAL A 681 -24.35 -17.70 -19.69
N ARG A 682 -23.16 -18.31 -19.79
CA ARG A 682 -22.02 -17.75 -20.52
C ARG A 682 -22.34 -17.53 -22.00
N ARG A 683 -22.92 -18.53 -22.67
CA ARG A 683 -23.27 -18.45 -24.09
C ARG A 683 -24.33 -17.37 -24.35
N ASP A 684 -25.33 -17.30 -23.48
CA ASP A 684 -26.38 -16.28 -23.59
C ASP A 684 -25.82 -14.88 -23.35
N MET A 685 -24.95 -14.72 -22.36
CA MET A 685 -24.26 -13.46 -22.09
C MET A 685 -23.36 -13.03 -23.26
N GLU A 686 -22.53 -13.93 -23.79
CA GLU A 686 -21.69 -13.67 -24.97
C GLU A 686 -22.54 -13.25 -26.17
N SER A 687 -23.68 -13.91 -26.40
CA SER A 687 -24.62 -13.53 -27.45
C SER A 687 -25.25 -12.15 -27.23
N CYS A 688 -25.59 -11.79 -26.00
CA CYS A 688 -26.18 -10.48 -25.68
C CYS A 688 -25.15 -9.33 -25.74
N LEU A 689 -23.85 -9.64 -25.60
CA LEU A 689 -22.76 -8.67 -25.54
C LEU A 689 -21.91 -8.60 -26.81
N ALA A 690 -22.29 -9.29 -27.89
CA ALA A 690 -21.51 -9.34 -29.13
C ALA A 690 -21.11 -7.95 -29.67
N ASP A 691 -22.02 -6.97 -29.58
CA ASP A 691 -21.79 -5.58 -30.02
C ASP A 691 -21.59 -4.60 -28.83
N PHE A 692 -21.17 -5.10 -27.67
CA PHE A 692 -21.05 -4.29 -26.46
C PHE A 692 -19.64 -4.35 -25.88
N ASN A 693 -18.95 -3.21 -25.88
CA ASN A 693 -17.68 -3.06 -25.19
C ASN A 693 -17.92 -2.54 -23.75
N PRO A 694 -17.65 -3.34 -22.70
CA PRO A 694 -17.91 -2.92 -21.33
C PRO A 694 -16.97 -1.81 -20.84
N VAL A 695 -15.74 -1.72 -21.37
CA VAL A 695 -14.80 -0.64 -21.05
C VAL A 695 -15.29 0.67 -21.65
N GLU A 696 -15.76 0.63 -22.90
CA GLU A 696 -16.35 1.81 -23.56
C GLU A 696 -17.56 2.31 -22.79
N ALA A 697 -18.51 1.42 -22.47
CA ALA A 697 -19.70 1.75 -21.71
C ALA A 697 -19.33 2.33 -20.33
N LEU A 698 -18.47 1.64 -19.57
CA LEU A 698 -18.02 2.11 -18.25
C LEU A 698 -17.41 3.52 -18.34
N SER A 699 -16.53 3.76 -19.31
CA SER A 699 -15.84 5.03 -19.50
C SER A 699 -16.82 6.19 -19.80
N ARG A 700 -17.85 5.96 -20.61
CA ARG A 700 -18.88 6.95 -20.95
C ARG A 700 -19.84 7.22 -19.79
N LEU A 701 -20.22 6.18 -19.04
CA LEU A 701 -21.08 6.31 -17.86
C LEU A 701 -20.40 7.07 -16.71
N ILE A 702 -19.12 6.78 -16.45
CA ILE A 702 -18.33 7.51 -15.45
C ILE A 702 -18.12 8.97 -15.89
N PHE A 703 -17.88 9.23 -17.18
CA PHE A 703 -17.75 10.60 -17.66
C PHE A 703 -19.06 11.40 -17.55
N ALA A 704 -20.21 10.75 -17.80
CA ALA A 704 -21.52 11.35 -17.54
C ALA A 704 -21.71 11.70 -16.06
N GLU A 705 -21.35 10.79 -15.15
CA GLU A 705 -21.33 11.06 -13.71
C GLU A 705 -20.43 12.25 -13.35
N ALA A 706 -19.21 12.29 -13.88
CA ALA A 706 -18.28 13.40 -13.66
C ALA A 706 -18.84 14.76 -14.11
N ARG A 707 -19.55 14.79 -15.25
CA ARG A 707 -20.22 15.99 -15.75
C ARG A 707 -21.39 16.43 -14.86
N CYS A 708 -22.07 15.49 -14.20
CA CYS A 708 -23.17 15.80 -13.28
C CYS A 708 -22.68 16.27 -11.90
N THR A 709 -21.59 15.72 -11.37
CA THR A 709 -21.01 16.16 -10.09
C THR A 709 -20.35 17.53 -10.22
N ASN A 710 -19.75 17.82 -11.38
CA ASN A 710 -19.18 19.12 -11.75
C ASN A 710 -18.25 19.73 -10.69
N ASN A 711 -17.50 18.87 -9.98
CA ASN A 711 -16.63 19.22 -8.87
C ASN A 711 -15.26 18.54 -9.02
N SER A 712 -14.40 18.69 -7.99
CA SER A 712 -13.08 18.07 -7.94
C SER A 712 -13.08 16.55 -8.08
N GLU A 713 -14.14 15.90 -7.59
CA GLU A 713 -14.32 14.47 -7.67
C GLU A 713 -14.60 14.03 -9.11
N GLY A 714 -15.42 14.78 -9.84
CA GLY A 714 -15.65 14.57 -11.28
C GLY A 714 -14.37 14.69 -12.12
N VAL A 715 -13.51 15.67 -11.82
CA VAL A 715 -12.19 15.80 -12.48
C VAL A 715 -11.28 14.59 -12.18
N SER A 716 -11.32 14.09 -10.93
CA SER A 716 -10.61 12.86 -10.53
C SER A 716 -11.02 11.64 -11.36
N LEU A 717 -12.34 11.45 -11.55
CA LEU A 717 -12.89 10.36 -12.35
C LEU A 717 -12.45 10.42 -13.83
N CYS A 718 -12.36 11.61 -14.42
CA CYS A 718 -11.95 11.78 -15.82
C CYS A 718 -10.52 11.27 -16.09
N ARG A 719 -9.64 11.32 -15.09
CA ARG A 719 -8.29 10.76 -15.19
C ARG A 719 -8.31 9.25 -15.43
N GLN A 720 -9.20 8.55 -14.74
CA GLN A 720 -9.35 7.10 -14.87
C GLN A 720 -10.01 6.75 -16.21
N VAL A 721 -11.01 7.54 -16.63
CA VAL A 721 -11.67 7.40 -17.93
C VAL A 721 -10.67 7.51 -19.09
N SER A 722 -9.84 8.54 -19.11
CA SER A 722 -8.79 8.71 -20.13
C SER A 722 -7.83 7.52 -20.14
N TRP A 723 -7.38 7.09 -18.96
CA TRP A 723 -6.48 5.95 -18.83
C TRP A 723 -7.06 4.64 -19.40
N MET A 724 -8.30 4.29 -19.03
CA MET A 724 -8.98 3.08 -19.51
C MET A 724 -9.09 3.07 -21.04
N ARG A 725 -9.52 4.19 -21.62
CA ARG A 725 -9.72 4.31 -23.08
C ARG A 725 -8.41 4.26 -23.85
N LEU A 726 -7.34 4.86 -23.32
CA LEU A 726 -6.01 4.83 -23.91
C LEU A 726 -5.37 3.43 -23.83
N MET A 727 -5.51 2.72 -22.70
CA MET A 727 -4.97 1.36 -22.57
C MET A 727 -5.59 0.38 -23.57
N GLU A 728 -6.91 0.45 -23.75
CA GLU A 728 -7.67 -0.43 -24.66
C GLU A 728 -7.73 0.09 -26.11
N LYS A 729 -7.13 1.25 -26.40
CA LYS A 729 -7.16 1.92 -27.72
C LYS A 729 -8.57 2.04 -28.31
N LEU A 730 -9.54 2.47 -27.48
CA LEU A 730 -10.96 2.51 -27.84
C LEU A 730 -11.32 3.61 -28.84
N ASP A 731 -10.53 4.67 -28.88
CA ASP A 731 -10.77 5.84 -29.73
C ASP A 731 -9.89 5.78 -30.97
N THR A 732 -10.43 6.29 -32.08
CA THR A 732 -9.69 6.48 -33.34
C THR A 732 -9.73 7.95 -33.75
N PRO A 733 -8.81 8.43 -34.62
CA PRO A 733 -8.85 9.80 -35.13
C PRO A 733 -10.25 10.18 -35.66
N PRO A 734 -10.84 11.31 -35.22
CA PRO A 734 -10.22 12.46 -34.57
C PRO A 734 -10.32 12.47 -33.02
N PHE A 735 -10.44 11.30 -32.38
CA PHE A 735 -10.43 11.12 -30.93
C PHE A 735 -11.42 12.02 -30.17
N CYS A 736 -12.62 12.19 -30.72
CA CYS A 736 -13.63 13.14 -30.25
C CYS A 736 -13.87 13.06 -28.74
N PHE A 737 -13.99 11.85 -28.20
CA PHE A 737 -14.27 11.65 -26.78
C PHE A 737 -13.11 12.14 -25.90
N LEU A 738 -11.89 11.69 -26.20
CA LEU A 738 -10.68 12.08 -25.47
C LEU A 738 -10.47 13.59 -25.50
N GLU A 739 -10.63 14.22 -26.66
CA GLU A 739 -10.49 15.67 -26.80
C GLU A 739 -11.57 16.46 -26.08
N TYR A 740 -12.82 16.02 -26.16
CA TYR A 740 -13.92 16.67 -25.46
C TYR A 740 -13.72 16.62 -23.95
N MET A 741 -13.38 15.44 -23.42
CA MET A 741 -13.08 15.24 -22.00
C MET A 741 -11.87 16.08 -21.57
N ASN A 742 -10.78 16.08 -22.35
CA ASN A 742 -9.58 16.87 -22.04
C ASN A 742 -9.89 18.38 -21.97
N SER A 743 -10.74 18.87 -22.88
CA SER A 743 -11.26 20.25 -22.85
C SER A 743 -12.17 20.51 -21.66
N TRP A 744 -13.05 19.57 -21.30
CA TRP A 744 -13.92 19.66 -20.13
C TRP A 744 -13.11 19.72 -18.82
N VAL A 745 -12.14 18.82 -18.64
CA VAL A 745 -11.20 18.84 -17.51
C VAL A 745 -10.45 20.16 -17.46
N GLY A 746 -9.94 20.64 -18.59
CA GLY A 746 -9.22 21.91 -18.68
C GLY A 746 -10.02 23.13 -18.23
N ARG A 747 -11.36 23.12 -18.39
CA ARG A 747 -12.27 24.19 -17.95
C ARG A 747 -12.59 24.15 -16.45
N HIS A 748 -12.53 22.97 -15.83
CA HIS A 748 -12.94 22.76 -14.42
C HIS A 748 -11.76 22.52 -13.48
N PHE A 749 -10.53 22.68 -13.97
CA PHE A 749 -9.32 22.50 -13.17
C PHE A 749 -8.89 23.81 -12.47
N ASP A 750 -9.15 23.93 -11.16
CA ASP A 750 -8.64 25.01 -10.31
C ASP A 750 -7.23 24.74 -9.76
N GLN A 751 -6.49 25.81 -9.39
CA GLN A 751 -5.11 25.73 -8.90
C GLN A 751 -4.98 25.18 -7.46
N ASP A 752 -6.07 25.15 -6.68
CA ASP A 752 -6.08 24.84 -5.23
C ASP A 752 -6.49 23.39 -4.88
N TYR A 753 -6.21 22.41 -5.74
CA TYR A 753 -6.51 21.01 -5.41
C TYR A 753 -5.45 20.35 -4.51
N SER A 754 -5.87 20.02 -3.28
CA SER A 754 -5.20 19.10 -2.35
C SER A 754 -4.95 17.73 -3.02
N PRO A 755 -3.78 17.08 -2.80
CA PRO A 755 -3.57 15.72 -3.27
C PRO A 755 -4.47 14.77 -2.47
N PHE A 756 -5.55 14.29 -3.07
CA PHE A 756 -6.25 13.12 -2.53
C PHE A 756 -5.31 11.90 -2.60
N PRO A 757 -5.31 10.99 -1.59
CA PRO A 757 -4.46 9.81 -1.58
C PRO A 757 -4.77 8.91 -2.77
N PHE A 758 -3.71 8.45 -3.42
CA PHE A 758 -3.75 7.55 -4.57
C PHE A 758 -4.39 6.21 -4.18
N PHE A 759 -5.51 5.84 -4.82
CA PHE A 759 -5.97 4.45 -4.89
C PHE A 759 -5.99 4.04 -6.36
N PHE A 760 -4.85 3.54 -6.85
CA PHE A 760 -4.75 2.84 -8.14
C PHE A 760 -4.42 1.37 -7.89
N PRO A 761 -4.84 0.45 -8.77
CA PRO A 761 -4.22 -0.88 -8.85
C PRO A 761 -2.72 -0.76 -9.09
N GLU A 762 -1.99 -1.16 -8.05
CA GLU A 762 -0.62 -1.67 -7.98
C GLU A 762 0.43 -1.25 -9.03
N VAL A 763 1.44 -0.56 -8.48
CA VAL A 763 2.87 -0.68 -8.81
C VAL A 763 3.34 0.02 -10.09
N ALA A 764 2.63 -0.05 -11.21
CA ALA A 764 3.14 0.49 -12.48
C ALA A 764 3.16 2.02 -12.49
N LEU A 765 2.04 2.70 -12.20
CA LEU A 765 1.97 4.17 -12.24
C LEU A 765 2.71 4.82 -11.07
N GLY A 766 2.62 4.22 -9.87
CA GLY A 766 3.37 4.66 -8.69
C GLY A 766 4.87 4.60 -8.96
N ARG A 767 5.39 3.47 -9.46
CA ARG A 767 6.80 3.39 -9.87
C ARG A 767 7.12 4.29 -11.05
N ILE A 768 6.24 4.46 -12.05
CA ILE A 768 6.51 5.35 -13.18
C ILE A 768 6.55 6.82 -12.74
N LEU A 769 5.65 7.26 -11.86
CA LEU A 769 5.62 8.63 -11.33
C LEU A 769 6.71 8.86 -10.29
N ASP A 770 6.99 7.88 -9.43
CA ASP A 770 8.09 7.90 -8.47
C ASP A 770 9.43 7.85 -9.20
N ASP A 771 9.55 7.11 -10.31
CA ASP A 771 10.73 7.08 -11.17
C ASP A 771 10.89 8.34 -12.02
N LEU A 772 9.78 8.89 -12.54
CA LEU A 772 9.81 10.21 -13.15
C LEU A 772 10.31 11.21 -12.09
N SER A 773 9.80 11.15 -10.87
CA SER A 773 10.24 12.03 -9.78
C SER A 773 11.70 11.79 -9.34
N SER A 774 12.17 10.52 -9.31
CA SER A 774 13.54 10.14 -8.93
C SER A 774 14.56 10.39 -10.04
N THR A 775 14.11 10.42 -11.30
CA THR A 775 14.88 10.87 -12.48
C THR A 775 14.80 12.38 -12.69
N GLY A 776 14.20 13.13 -11.76
CA GLY A 776 14.18 14.59 -11.74
C GLY A 776 12.97 15.26 -12.41
N HIS A 777 11.93 14.51 -12.77
CA HIS A 777 10.70 14.97 -13.42
C HIS A 777 9.52 14.98 -12.44
N TYR A 778 9.28 16.11 -11.76
CA TYR A 778 8.00 16.34 -11.08
C TYR A 778 6.95 16.67 -12.12
N MET A 779 6.03 15.75 -12.40
CA MET A 779 4.87 16.03 -13.26
C MET A 779 3.93 16.98 -12.51
N PRO A 780 3.69 18.22 -13.00
CA PRO A 780 2.76 19.13 -12.35
C PRO A 780 1.38 18.48 -12.23
N LYS A 781 0.67 18.70 -11.12
CA LYS A 781 -0.66 18.10 -10.86
C LYS A 781 -1.59 18.21 -12.08
N ARG A 782 -1.60 19.35 -12.76
CA ARG A 782 -2.41 19.59 -13.97
C ARG A 782 -2.05 18.70 -15.15
N GLU A 783 -0.76 18.43 -15.34
CA GLU A 783 -0.26 17.65 -16.48
C GLU A 783 -0.59 16.16 -16.28
N ALA A 784 -0.69 15.68 -15.03
CA ALA A 784 -1.12 14.31 -14.73
C ALA A 784 -2.57 14.00 -15.17
N TYR A 785 -3.41 15.04 -15.33
CA TYR A 785 -4.77 14.94 -15.85
C TYR A 785 -4.88 15.15 -17.36
N ASN A 786 -3.79 15.56 -18.02
CA ASN A 786 -3.82 15.85 -19.44
C ASN A 786 -3.62 14.55 -20.24
N THR A 787 -4.57 14.31 -21.15
CA THR A 787 -4.68 13.06 -21.94
C THR A 787 -3.45 12.79 -22.79
N LEU A 788 -2.77 13.84 -23.28
CA LEU A 788 -1.54 13.72 -24.06
C LEU A 788 -0.42 13.02 -23.28
N TYR A 789 -0.22 13.38 -22.01
CA TYR A 789 0.84 12.77 -21.22
C TYR A 789 0.50 11.37 -20.77
N GLN A 790 -0.77 11.11 -20.45
CA GLN A 790 -1.22 9.75 -20.19
C GLN A 790 -1.00 8.85 -21.41
N ALA A 791 -1.31 9.35 -22.61
CA ALA A 791 -1.05 8.65 -23.86
C ALA A 791 0.46 8.40 -24.05
N ALA A 792 1.32 9.38 -23.74
CA ALA A 792 2.77 9.22 -23.79
C ALA A 792 3.28 8.16 -22.81
N ILE A 793 2.79 8.16 -21.57
CA ILE A 793 3.14 7.16 -20.55
C ILE A 793 2.71 5.75 -20.96
N LEU A 794 1.51 5.63 -21.55
CA LEU A 794 0.95 4.36 -22.00
C LEU A 794 1.49 3.88 -23.35
N GLY A 795 2.21 4.74 -24.07
CA GLY A 795 2.71 4.40 -25.40
C GLY A 795 1.67 4.45 -26.52
N HIS A 796 0.60 5.24 -26.38
CA HIS A 796 -0.42 5.38 -27.42
C HIS A 796 0.05 6.32 -28.54
N VAL A 797 1.03 5.86 -29.33
CA VAL A 797 1.70 6.59 -30.42
C VAL A 797 0.73 7.28 -31.38
N GLU A 798 -0.33 6.58 -31.80
CA GLU A 798 -1.29 7.10 -32.78
C GLU A 798 -1.99 8.39 -32.31
N TYR A 799 -2.43 8.43 -31.05
CA TYR A 799 -3.06 9.60 -30.46
C TYR A 799 -2.09 10.78 -30.35
N ILE A 800 -0.85 10.51 -29.93
CA ILE A 800 0.19 11.56 -29.79
C ILE A 800 0.52 12.16 -31.15
N LYS A 801 0.75 11.31 -32.17
CA LYS A 801 1.01 11.76 -33.54
C LYS A 801 -0.13 12.63 -34.06
N TRP A 802 -1.36 12.13 -33.93
CA TRP A 802 -2.55 12.89 -34.33
C TRP A 802 -2.66 14.22 -33.59
N LYS A 803 -2.41 14.23 -32.27
CA LYS A 803 -2.53 15.43 -31.45
C LYS A 803 -1.50 16.49 -31.82
N ILE A 804 -0.27 16.07 -32.14
CA ILE A 804 0.78 16.97 -32.64
C ILE A 804 0.41 17.56 -34.01
N ASP A 805 -0.07 16.72 -34.93
CA ASP A 805 -0.42 17.15 -36.29
C ASP A 805 -1.60 18.14 -36.29
N ASN A 806 -2.57 17.98 -35.39
CA ASN A 806 -3.82 18.76 -35.37
C ASN A 806 -3.83 19.91 -34.36
N ASP A 807 -3.07 19.82 -33.26
CA ASP A 807 -2.94 20.86 -32.24
C ASP A 807 -1.48 21.01 -31.78
N PRO A 808 -0.59 21.58 -32.63
CA PRO A 808 0.83 21.76 -32.29
C PRO A 808 1.04 22.62 -31.03
N MET A 809 0.08 23.50 -30.72
CA MET A 809 0.13 24.38 -29.55
C MET A 809 -0.09 23.64 -28.23
N SER A 810 -0.69 22.44 -28.25
CA SER A 810 -0.81 21.58 -27.06
C SER A 810 0.55 21.22 -26.44
N ILE A 811 1.59 21.18 -27.28
CA ILE A 811 2.99 20.90 -26.93
C ILE A 811 3.88 22.15 -27.14
N GLY A 812 3.27 23.34 -27.27
CA GLY A 812 3.97 24.55 -27.71
C GLY A 812 5.05 25.09 -26.77
N SER A 813 5.19 24.56 -25.54
CA SER A 813 6.33 24.89 -24.68
C SER A 813 7.40 23.78 -24.70
N PRO A 814 8.70 24.15 -24.71
CA PRO A 814 9.80 23.19 -24.65
C PRO A 814 9.68 22.22 -23.46
N THR A 815 9.17 22.72 -22.33
CA THR A 815 8.94 21.94 -21.12
C THR A 815 7.91 20.83 -21.34
N LYS A 816 6.77 21.17 -21.95
CA LYS A 816 5.70 20.21 -22.26
C LYS A 816 6.14 19.16 -23.26
N LYS A 817 6.86 19.61 -24.30
CA LYS A 817 7.46 18.73 -25.30
C LYS A 817 8.44 17.75 -24.68
N GLY A 818 9.34 18.25 -23.83
CA GLY A 818 10.31 17.42 -23.12
C GLY A 818 9.66 16.36 -22.25
N LEU A 819 8.59 16.72 -21.52
CA LEU A 819 7.87 15.77 -20.67
C LEU A 819 7.18 14.66 -21.49
N ALA A 820 6.48 15.01 -22.56
CA ALA A 820 5.81 14.03 -23.44
C ALA A 820 6.83 13.12 -24.15
N ALA A 821 7.92 13.70 -24.64
CA ALA A 821 9.01 12.99 -25.30
C ALA A 821 9.69 11.98 -24.35
N HIS A 822 10.00 12.41 -23.13
CA HIS A 822 10.59 11.54 -22.12
C HIS A 822 9.65 10.40 -21.72
N ALA A 823 8.36 10.70 -21.47
CA ALA A 823 7.37 9.68 -21.14
C ALA A 823 7.23 8.61 -22.23
N LEU A 824 7.24 9.02 -23.50
CA LEU A 824 7.12 8.11 -24.64
C LEU A 824 8.35 7.19 -24.80
N LEU A 825 9.56 7.72 -24.59
CA LEU A 825 10.79 6.93 -24.60
C LEU A 825 10.84 5.95 -23.41
N CYS A 826 10.38 6.38 -22.24
CA CYS A 826 10.22 5.50 -21.08
C CYS A 826 9.19 4.39 -21.35
N ALA A 827 8.11 4.69 -22.07
CA ALA A 827 7.13 3.70 -22.49
C ALA A 827 7.73 2.68 -23.47
N HIS A 828 8.60 3.09 -24.40
CA HIS A 828 9.38 2.15 -25.23
C HIS A 828 10.24 1.20 -24.38
N LEU A 829 11.01 1.74 -23.43
CA LEU A 829 11.85 0.93 -22.56
C LEU A 829 11.05 -0.08 -21.72
N ARG A 830 9.95 0.38 -21.11
CA ARG A 830 9.21 -0.38 -20.09
C ARG A 830 8.05 -1.18 -20.66
N MET A 831 7.16 -0.53 -21.40
CA MET A 831 5.96 -1.14 -21.98
C MET A 831 6.28 -1.96 -23.23
N GLY A 832 7.47 -1.79 -23.81
CA GLY A 832 7.93 -2.59 -24.94
C GLY A 832 7.32 -2.22 -26.27
N ILE A 833 7.01 -0.94 -26.45
CA ILE A 833 6.63 -0.38 -27.75
C ILE A 833 7.76 -0.68 -28.76
N PRO A 834 7.47 -1.17 -29.96
CA PRO A 834 8.49 -1.30 -31.00
C PRO A 834 9.15 0.05 -31.32
N ILE A 835 10.47 0.07 -31.56
CA ILE A 835 11.19 1.32 -31.83
C ILE A 835 10.70 1.97 -33.13
N GLU A 836 10.22 1.16 -34.07
CA GLU A 836 9.69 1.56 -35.37
C GLU A 836 8.43 2.43 -35.24
N GLU A 837 7.61 2.19 -34.21
CA GLU A 837 6.46 3.06 -33.94
C GLU A 837 6.89 4.47 -33.53
N LEU A 838 8.12 4.62 -33.03
CA LEU A 838 8.67 5.92 -32.65
C LEU A 838 9.38 6.65 -33.79
N ASP A 839 9.56 6.02 -34.96
CA ASP A 839 10.34 6.60 -36.08
C ASP A 839 9.79 7.96 -36.53
N TYR A 840 8.46 8.16 -36.50
CA TYR A 840 7.84 9.46 -36.78
C TYR A 840 8.36 10.58 -35.85
N PHE A 841 8.55 10.29 -34.56
CA PHE A 841 9.04 11.27 -33.58
C PHE A 841 10.55 11.52 -33.74
N PHE A 842 11.31 10.49 -34.13
CA PHE A 842 12.71 10.66 -34.51
C PHE A 842 12.85 11.51 -35.79
N GLU A 843 11.99 11.29 -36.78
CA GLU A 843 12.01 12.00 -38.07
C GLU A 843 11.56 13.45 -37.97
N SER A 844 10.57 13.73 -37.14
CA SER A 844 10.09 15.09 -36.88
C SER A 844 11.03 15.90 -35.98
N GLY A 845 12.11 15.30 -35.46
CA GLY A 845 12.99 15.93 -34.49
C GLY A 845 12.33 16.19 -33.13
N PHE A 846 11.23 15.49 -32.83
CA PHE A 846 10.48 15.64 -31.58
C PHE A 846 11.34 15.34 -30.34
N PHE A 847 12.20 14.32 -30.43
CA PHE A 847 13.15 13.95 -29.38
C PHE A 847 14.46 14.75 -29.38
N MET A 848 14.71 15.53 -30.45
CA MET A 848 15.99 16.21 -30.70
C MET A 848 15.99 17.67 -30.23
N ASP A 849 14.95 18.09 -29.50
CA ASP A 849 14.84 19.46 -29.02
C ASP A 849 15.96 19.79 -28.03
N GLN A 850 16.53 20.98 -28.19
CA GLN A 850 17.78 21.39 -27.57
C GLN A 850 17.59 22.48 -26.50
N GLU A 851 16.37 22.93 -26.29
CA GLU A 851 16.09 23.90 -25.24
C GLU A 851 16.01 23.25 -23.85
N PRO A 852 16.73 23.79 -22.85
CA PRO A 852 16.67 23.32 -21.48
C PRO A 852 15.28 23.57 -20.85
N LEU A 853 14.71 22.58 -20.16
CA LEU A 853 13.44 22.73 -19.44
C LEU A 853 13.58 23.77 -18.29
N SER A 854 13.10 24.99 -18.50
CA SER A 854 13.37 26.16 -17.66
C SER A 854 12.58 26.25 -16.34
N ASP A 855 11.56 25.41 -16.13
CA ASP A 855 10.54 25.62 -15.08
C ASP A 855 10.52 24.59 -13.94
N ALA A 856 11.55 23.78 -13.78
CA ALA A 856 11.62 22.85 -12.67
C ALA A 856 12.18 23.51 -11.40
N GLN A 857 11.41 24.41 -10.79
CA GLN A 857 11.68 24.85 -9.42
C GLN A 857 11.14 23.79 -8.45
N GLY A 858 12.04 22.99 -7.86
CA GLY A 858 11.66 21.99 -6.84
C GLY A 858 12.46 20.69 -6.82
N TYR A 859 13.68 20.67 -7.36
CA TYR A 859 14.53 19.47 -7.38
C TYR A 859 14.98 19.06 -5.97
N LYS A 860 14.78 17.78 -5.63
CA LYS A 860 15.68 17.04 -4.73
C LYS A 860 16.44 16.02 -5.58
N GLU A 861 17.77 16.04 -5.43
CA GLU A 861 18.72 15.24 -6.21
C GLU A 861 18.56 13.74 -5.91
N PRO A 862 18.77 12.84 -6.90
CA PRO A 862 18.85 11.41 -6.63
C PRO A 862 20.04 11.16 -5.72
N ILE A 863 19.74 10.71 -4.50
CA ILE A 863 20.72 10.37 -3.49
C ILE A 863 21.49 9.14 -4.01
N HIS A 864 22.83 9.18 -3.92
CA HIS A 864 23.80 8.08 -4.09
C HIS A 864 24.71 8.04 -5.33
N ALA A 865 24.99 9.17 -6.01
CA ALA A 865 26.18 9.26 -6.87
C ALA A 865 26.84 10.64 -6.74
N GLU A 866 28.18 10.68 -6.62
CA GLU A 866 28.94 11.92 -6.83
C GLU A 866 28.85 12.26 -8.34
N VAL A 867 27.86 13.05 -8.70
CA VAL A 867 27.66 13.53 -10.08
C VAL A 867 28.28 14.91 -10.17
N ASP A 868 29.30 15.08 -11.02
CA ASP A 868 29.84 16.41 -11.33
C ASP A 868 28.72 17.29 -11.93
N TYR A 869 28.52 18.45 -11.29
CA TYR A 869 27.37 19.34 -11.43
C TYR A 869 27.14 19.87 -12.85
N VAL A 870 26.15 19.29 -13.54
CA VAL A 870 25.30 19.99 -14.52
C VAL A 870 23.88 19.87 -14.00
N LYS A 871 23.14 20.98 -13.91
CA LYS A 871 21.74 20.88 -13.45
C LYS A 871 20.99 20.05 -14.49
N LEU A 872 20.24 19.02 -14.08
CA LEU A 872 19.39 18.24 -15.00
C LEU A 872 18.52 19.15 -15.88
N SER A 873 18.13 20.33 -15.38
CA SER A 873 17.42 21.39 -16.12
C SER A 873 18.13 21.88 -17.39
N GLU A 874 19.44 21.68 -17.52
CA GLU A 874 20.28 22.19 -18.61
C GLU A 874 20.51 21.17 -19.75
N LEU A 875 20.11 19.91 -19.54
CA LEU A 875 20.25 18.83 -20.53
C LEU A 875 19.11 18.85 -21.56
N SER A 876 19.41 18.47 -22.81
CA SER A 876 18.41 18.16 -23.85
C SER A 876 17.63 16.89 -23.53
N ILE A 877 16.51 16.66 -24.24
CA ILE A 877 15.62 15.49 -24.03
C ILE A 877 16.40 14.18 -24.19
N TRP A 878 17.23 14.08 -25.23
CA TRP A 878 18.09 12.93 -25.50
C TRP A 878 19.13 12.69 -24.39
N GLU A 879 19.85 13.74 -23.98
CA GLU A 879 20.87 13.65 -22.93
C GLU A 879 20.24 13.21 -21.59
N ARG A 880 19.04 13.72 -21.28
CA ARG A 880 18.28 13.26 -20.10
C ARG A 880 17.82 11.82 -20.21
N TYR A 881 17.37 11.39 -21.40
CA TYR A 881 16.99 9.99 -21.61
C TYR A 881 18.17 9.04 -21.38
N LEU A 882 19.37 9.40 -21.87
CA LEU A 882 20.60 8.64 -21.59
C LEU A 882 20.89 8.57 -20.09
N VAL A 883 20.85 9.71 -19.40
CA VAL A 883 21.10 9.78 -17.94
C VAL A 883 20.05 9.00 -17.14
N SER A 884 18.77 9.15 -17.47
CA SER A 884 17.66 8.46 -16.80
C SER A 884 17.70 6.95 -17.04
N SER A 885 17.98 6.53 -18.27
CA SER A 885 18.17 5.11 -18.62
C SER A 885 19.37 4.54 -17.87
N PHE A 886 20.45 5.31 -17.76
CA PHE A 886 21.62 4.94 -17.01
C PHE A 886 21.33 4.75 -15.51
N VAL A 887 20.66 5.72 -14.88
CA VAL A 887 20.23 5.65 -13.48
C VAL A 887 19.28 4.46 -13.27
N GLY A 888 18.37 4.22 -14.21
CA GLY A 888 17.50 3.04 -14.20
C GLY A 888 18.25 1.71 -14.35
N TRP A 889 19.36 1.70 -15.08
CA TRP A 889 20.20 0.52 -15.27
C TRP A 889 21.04 0.17 -14.03
N ILE A 890 21.59 1.18 -13.34
CA ILE A 890 22.37 0.96 -12.09
C ILE A 890 21.48 0.71 -10.87
N ASN A 891 20.18 0.98 -10.97
CA ASN A 891 19.25 0.75 -9.89
C ASN A 891 18.70 -0.69 -9.97
N PRO A 892 19.07 -1.60 -9.04
CA PRO A 892 18.66 -3.00 -9.08
C PRO A 892 17.14 -3.22 -8.90
N THR A 893 16.40 -2.18 -8.52
CA THR A 893 14.94 -2.23 -8.36
C THR A 893 14.15 -2.01 -9.66
N ILE A 894 14.82 -1.60 -10.74
CA ILE A 894 14.18 -1.26 -12.03
C ILE A 894 14.52 -2.35 -13.07
N VAL A 895 13.50 -2.95 -13.66
CA VAL A 895 13.67 -3.89 -14.78
C VAL A 895 14.10 -3.08 -16.02
N PHE A 896 15.37 -3.21 -16.42
CA PHE A 896 15.95 -2.46 -17.53
C PHE A 896 16.13 -3.34 -18.78
N HIS A 897 15.47 -2.97 -19.88
CA HIS A 897 15.53 -3.68 -21.16
C HIS A 897 16.56 -3.06 -22.09
N ALA A 898 17.80 -3.51 -21.97
CA ALA A 898 18.89 -2.79 -22.61
C ALA A 898 19.02 -3.01 -24.14
N ASP A 899 18.29 -3.98 -24.72
CA ASP A 899 18.15 -4.14 -26.17
C ASP A 899 17.32 -2.98 -26.73
N ARG A 900 16.23 -2.63 -26.04
CA ARG A 900 15.37 -1.50 -26.37
C ARG A 900 16.13 -0.18 -26.21
N PHE A 901 16.90 -0.06 -25.14
CA PHE A 901 17.81 1.08 -24.95
C PHE A 901 18.80 1.21 -26.12
N SER A 902 19.44 0.11 -26.55
CA SER A 902 20.39 0.11 -27.68
C SER A 902 19.75 0.58 -28.99
N LEU A 903 18.51 0.14 -29.27
CA LEU A 903 17.75 0.54 -30.45
C LEU A 903 17.41 2.04 -30.44
N ALA A 904 16.98 2.56 -29.29
CA ALA A 904 16.76 3.99 -29.15
C ALA A 904 18.06 4.77 -29.40
N VAL A 905 19.17 4.35 -28.77
CA VAL A 905 20.48 4.99 -28.92
C VAL A 905 20.96 5.02 -30.37
N GLU A 906 20.81 3.90 -31.08
CA GLU A 906 21.10 3.81 -32.50
C GLU A 906 20.33 4.85 -33.31
N ARG A 907 19.01 5.00 -33.05
CA ARG A 907 18.17 6.00 -33.73
C ARG A 907 18.63 7.43 -33.48
N PHE A 908 19.02 7.76 -32.25
CA PHE A 908 19.55 9.08 -31.92
C PHE A 908 20.88 9.37 -32.62
N ILE A 909 21.80 8.41 -32.66
CA ILE A 909 23.09 8.56 -33.34
C ILE A 909 22.89 8.75 -34.85
N LYS A 910 22.03 7.95 -35.48
CA LYS A 910 21.72 8.07 -36.93
C LYS A 910 21.12 9.43 -37.31
N ARG A 911 20.53 10.17 -36.37
CA ARG A 911 19.89 11.47 -36.59
C ARG A 911 20.73 12.67 -36.12
N GLY A 912 22.03 12.47 -35.84
CA GLY A 912 22.98 13.55 -35.58
C GLY A 912 23.05 14.00 -34.11
N ALA A 913 22.71 13.13 -33.16
CA ALA A 913 23.00 13.37 -31.75
C ALA A 913 24.52 13.54 -31.52
N PRO A 914 24.96 14.31 -30.49
CA PRO A 914 26.37 14.51 -30.19
C PRO A 914 27.12 13.18 -30.05
N THR A 915 28.26 13.04 -30.70
CA THR A 915 29.06 11.80 -30.76
C THR A 915 29.87 11.51 -29.50
N GLY A 916 29.89 12.42 -28.52
CA GLY A 916 30.74 12.33 -27.33
C GLY A 916 30.17 11.47 -26.20
N PHE A 917 29.43 10.40 -26.49
CA PHE A 917 29.04 9.41 -25.49
C PHE A 917 30.08 8.29 -25.47
N SER A 918 30.75 8.10 -24.33
CA SER A 918 31.72 7.01 -24.12
C SER A 918 31.59 6.44 -22.72
N VAL A 919 31.67 5.12 -22.62
CA VAL A 919 31.73 4.42 -21.34
C VAL A 919 33.12 3.84 -21.19
N THR A 920 33.82 4.20 -20.11
CA THR A 920 35.16 3.70 -19.81
C THR A 920 35.14 2.87 -18.53
N ILE A 921 35.70 1.67 -18.60
CA ILE A 921 35.93 0.80 -17.44
C ILE A 921 37.37 1.06 -17.00
N ASP A 922 37.52 1.69 -15.84
CA ASP A 922 38.80 1.90 -15.19
C ASP A 922 39.23 0.56 -14.56
N GLU A 923 40.28 -0.05 -15.13
CA GLU A 923 40.89 -1.32 -14.73
C GLU A 923 40.02 -2.58 -14.94
N PRO A 924 39.86 -3.05 -16.20
CA PRO A 924 39.24 -4.34 -16.50
C PRO A 924 40.07 -5.46 -15.86
N GLY A 925 39.65 -5.95 -14.70
CA GLY A 925 40.32 -7.05 -13.98
C GLY A 925 40.45 -6.89 -12.47
N GLN A 926 40.22 -5.70 -11.89
CA GLN A 926 40.12 -5.52 -10.44
C GLN A 926 38.66 -5.34 -10.02
N PHE A 927 38.27 -5.97 -8.90
CA PHE A 927 36.91 -5.93 -8.38
C PHE A 927 36.84 -5.08 -7.11
N PRO A 928 35.90 -4.11 -7.01
CA PRO A 928 34.92 -3.71 -8.02
C PRO A 928 35.53 -2.86 -9.14
N ALA A 929 35.12 -3.12 -10.39
CA ALA A 929 35.57 -2.33 -11.53
C ALA A 929 34.97 -0.92 -11.45
N LYS A 930 35.82 0.11 -11.55
CA LYS A 930 35.38 1.50 -11.58
C LYS A 930 34.83 1.78 -12.97
N MET A 931 33.57 2.16 -13.08
CA MET A 931 32.96 2.49 -14.37
C MET A 931 32.70 3.99 -14.43
N THR A 932 33.26 4.63 -15.45
CA THR A 932 33.08 6.06 -15.71
C THR A 932 32.24 6.24 -16.97
N PHE A 933 31.05 6.83 -16.82
CA PHE A 933 30.18 7.22 -17.93
C PHE A 933 30.51 8.66 -18.31
N ARG A 934 30.95 8.85 -19.54
CA ARG A 934 31.31 10.17 -20.05
C ARG A 934 30.34 10.57 -21.15
N LEU A 935 29.67 11.70 -20.96
CA LEU A 935 28.79 12.32 -21.95
C LEU A 935 29.28 13.75 -22.21
N GLU A 936 29.84 14.00 -23.38
CA GLU A 936 30.17 15.35 -23.82
C GLU A 936 28.89 16.07 -24.25
N THR A 937 28.44 16.99 -23.40
CA THR A 937 27.33 17.89 -23.68
C THR A 937 27.87 19.23 -24.18
N ARG A 938 27.00 20.09 -24.70
CA ARG A 938 27.40 21.47 -25.10
C ARG A 938 27.86 22.34 -23.92
N GLN A 939 27.47 21.99 -22.70
CA GLN A 939 27.77 22.78 -21.50
C GLN A 939 28.96 22.24 -20.71
N GLY A 940 29.50 21.08 -21.12
CA GLY A 940 30.64 20.45 -20.47
C GLY A 940 30.62 18.93 -20.61
N ILE A 941 31.65 18.31 -20.06
CA ILE A 941 31.78 16.85 -20.04
C ILE A 941 31.16 16.36 -18.74
N TRP A 942 30.08 15.60 -18.87
CA TRP A 942 29.46 14.91 -17.74
C TRP A 942 30.21 13.61 -17.50
N ASN A 943 30.76 13.43 -16.30
CA ASN A 943 31.39 12.18 -15.88
C ASN A 943 30.59 11.64 -14.70
N LEU A 944 30.08 10.43 -14.83
CA LEU A 944 29.46 9.72 -13.73
C LEU A 944 30.32 8.52 -13.37
N ARG A 945 30.84 8.53 -12.15
CA ARG A 945 31.67 7.46 -11.60
C ARG A 945 30.85 6.59 -10.66
N LEU A 946 30.89 5.28 -10.88
CA LEU A 946 30.39 4.31 -9.90
C LEU A 946 31.52 4.03 -8.91
N ASP A 947 31.38 4.50 -7.67
CA ASP A 947 32.36 4.31 -6.60
C ASP A 947 31.96 3.18 -5.62
N GLU A 948 32.94 2.70 -4.84
CA GLU A 948 32.88 1.47 -4.00
C GLU A 948 31.74 1.41 -2.97
N GLU A 949 31.09 2.54 -2.65
CA GLU A 949 30.08 2.62 -1.58
C GLU A 949 28.69 2.05 -1.94
N LEU A 950 28.43 1.68 -3.20
CA LEU A 950 27.10 1.24 -3.65
C LEU A 950 26.76 -0.24 -3.32
N HIS A 951 27.66 -1.02 -2.72
CA HIS A 951 27.44 -2.44 -2.34
C HIS A 951 26.74 -3.29 -3.44
N ILE A 952 27.12 -3.08 -4.70
CA ILE A 952 26.51 -3.77 -5.84
C ILE A 952 27.08 -5.20 -5.90
N PRO A 953 26.23 -6.25 -5.91
CA PRO A 953 26.67 -7.64 -6.01
C PRO A 953 27.56 -7.88 -7.24
N SER A 954 28.60 -8.70 -7.08
CA SER A 954 29.61 -8.92 -8.11
C SER A 954 29.08 -9.58 -9.39
N ASP A 955 28.02 -10.37 -9.26
CA ASP A 955 27.28 -10.98 -10.37
C ASP A 955 26.45 -9.96 -11.17
N GLN A 956 25.94 -8.90 -10.53
CA GLN A 956 25.28 -7.79 -11.24
C GLN A 956 26.27 -6.98 -12.07
N LEU A 957 27.42 -6.61 -11.49
CA LEU A 957 28.44 -5.81 -12.18
C LEU A 957 29.00 -6.54 -13.41
N LEU A 958 29.18 -7.87 -13.32
CA LEU A 958 29.61 -8.69 -14.46
C LEU A 958 28.54 -8.75 -15.56
N ARG A 959 27.26 -8.94 -15.20
CA ARG A 959 26.15 -8.87 -16.17
C ARG A 959 26.09 -7.52 -16.85
N TRP A 960 26.32 -6.44 -16.11
CA TRP A 960 26.34 -5.07 -16.60
C TRP A 960 27.46 -4.82 -17.62
N THR A 961 28.68 -5.25 -17.33
CA THR A 961 29.83 -5.11 -18.24
C THR A 961 29.63 -5.88 -19.55
N VAL A 962 29.21 -7.13 -19.48
CA VAL A 962 28.89 -7.96 -20.67
C VAL A 962 27.78 -7.30 -21.50
N TYR A 963 26.81 -6.69 -20.83
CA TYR A 963 25.71 -6.00 -21.50
C TYR A 963 26.17 -4.75 -22.26
N LEU A 964 26.98 -3.90 -21.64
CA LEU A 964 27.52 -2.70 -22.26
C LEU A 964 28.45 -3.01 -23.43
N ALA A 965 29.22 -4.09 -23.34
CA ALA A 965 30.00 -4.61 -24.46
C ALA A 965 29.08 -5.00 -25.64
N CYS A 966 28.02 -5.78 -25.39
CA CYS A 966 27.02 -6.13 -26.40
C CYS A 966 26.34 -4.90 -27.03
N LEU A 967 26.06 -3.87 -26.23
CA LEU A 967 25.41 -2.63 -26.64
C LEU A 967 26.29 -1.80 -27.58
N MET A 968 27.58 -1.65 -27.23
CA MET A 968 28.55 -0.95 -28.07
C MET A 968 28.80 -1.71 -29.37
N ILE A 969 28.88 -3.05 -29.31
CA ILE A 969 29.08 -3.90 -30.49
C ILE A 969 27.90 -3.78 -31.48
N ARG A 970 26.65 -3.81 -31.01
CA ARG A 970 25.48 -3.65 -31.89
C ARG A 970 25.34 -2.25 -32.47
N ALA A 971 25.54 -1.21 -31.65
CA ALA A 971 25.45 0.18 -32.11
C ALA A 971 26.55 0.49 -33.15
N LEU A 972 27.79 0.06 -32.91
CA LEU A 972 28.88 0.19 -33.87
C LEU A 972 28.64 -0.67 -35.12
N GLY A 973 28.20 -1.91 -34.93
CA GLY A 973 27.92 -2.85 -36.02
C GLY A 973 26.92 -2.30 -37.04
N SER A 974 25.81 -1.70 -36.60
CA SER A 974 24.80 -1.12 -37.51
C SER A 974 25.29 0.15 -38.23
N ILE A 975 26.14 0.95 -37.57
CA ILE A 975 26.77 2.14 -38.17
C ILE A 975 27.77 1.73 -39.26
N PHE A 976 28.54 0.65 -39.03
CA PHE A 976 29.51 0.14 -40.01
C PHE A 976 28.82 -0.48 -41.24
N THR A 977 27.73 -1.22 -41.07
CA THR A 977 26.96 -1.75 -42.22
C THR A 977 26.33 -0.64 -43.07
N ASP A 978 25.78 0.41 -42.46
CA ASP A 978 25.19 1.55 -43.20
C ASP A 978 26.26 2.44 -43.89
N LEU A 979 27.51 2.43 -43.39
CA LEU A 979 28.67 3.08 -44.04
C LEU A 979 29.31 2.22 -45.14
N GLY A 980 28.72 1.05 -45.47
CA GLY A 980 29.23 0.15 -46.51
C GLY A 980 30.48 -0.63 -46.10
N MET A 981 30.79 -0.69 -44.80
CA MET A 981 31.88 -1.49 -44.25
C MET A 981 31.34 -2.83 -43.74
N ASN A 982 31.54 -3.90 -44.52
CA ASN A 982 31.25 -5.25 -44.07
C ASN A 982 32.29 -5.70 -43.02
N MET A 983 31.91 -5.66 -41.74
CA MET A 983 32.61 -6.41 -40.70
C MET A 983 32.06 -7.85 -40.70
N LEU A 984 32.95 -8.83 -40.84
CA LEU A 984 32.58 -10.26 -40.78
C LEU A 984 32.14 -10.63 -39.35
N PRO A 985 31.16 -11.53 -39.16
CA PRO A 985 30.59 -11.86 -37.85
C PRO A 985 31.56 -12.54 -36.86
N ASP A 986 32.71 -13.03 -37.34
CA ASP A 986 33.61 -13.90 -36.56
C ASP A 986 34.62 -13.15 -35.68
N GLU A 987 34.70 -11.82 -35.72
CA GLU A 987 35.64 -11.04 -34.88
C GLU A 987 35.04 -10.56 -33.55
N CYS A 988 33.76 -10.84 -33.26
CA CYS A 988 33.12 -10.48 -31.98
C CYS A 988 33.25 -11.53 -30.87
N SER A 989 33.85 -12.70 -31.12
CA SER A 989 33.97 -13.77 -30.12
C SER A 989 35.21 -13.69 -29.22
N ASP A 990 36.16 -12.79 -29.48
CA ASP A 990 37.45 -12.72 -28.76
C ASP A 990 37.58 -11.49 -27.82
N LEU A 991 36.45 -10.91 -27.38
CA LEU A 991 36.43 -9.76 -26.44
C LEU A 991 35.95 -10.12 -25.02
N ASP A 992 36.19 -11.36 -24.58
CA ASP A 992 35.99 -11.82 -23.19
C ASP A 992 37.17 -11.50 -22.23
N GLY A 993 37.99 -10.50 -22.58
CA GLY A 993 39.18 -10.08 -21.82
C GLY A 993 38.97 -8.80 -21.02
#